data_AF-A0A835SS73-F1
#
_entry.id   AF-A0A835SS73-F1
#
_cell.length_a   1.000
_cell.length_b   1.000
_cell.length_c   1.000
_cell.angle_alpha   90.00
_cell.angle_beta   90.00
_cell.angle_gamma   90.00
#
_symmetry.space_group_name_H-M   'P 1'
#
loop_
_entity.id
_entity.type
_entity.pdbx_description
1 polymer ?
#
loop_
_entity_poly.entity_id
_entity_poly.type
_entity_poly.pdbx_seq_one_letter_code
_entity_poly.pdbx_strand_id
1 'polypeptide(L)'
;MAAGAPVADAARPPAGGGRAEGVGPRGERVSHQDQPQQQQQQQQLQQPQQHHTGDGGAWRIYGVSVPAWKDPGKDDISVHPALHEAVCWRLGCPPARLPAAAIKLVRKSFDARKAQDSRGGRSDGGGRGGGRGGRDRFSSGRGGRAGSSRGSSSGSSSRGVGGDGHISSSKSFVYVVDVAADAVAAAGVAAYKLVPRSGQLERVGLEESADDLAAAAAAAVRRQLQLASSPPPVGAAAERLRRADPVVVVGSGPAGLFAALSLAEAGARVVLLERGQAVEQRGRDIGAFIVRRRLDPDSNLCYGEGGAGTWSDGKLTTRIGRNADPVRRVLQALVDFGAPESILVAGKPHLGTDALVRILKRFRAHLQAAGVEVRFGAQVKELVVQRGRCEGVRLTNGDEIRSSGVVLAVGHSARPLYRTLSAAGVHLTAKPFAVGFRIEHPQSLIDEIQYGAEDAAVVMRGKGRLPVADYSLVAEVMDRLTTPAAAAAAARAGVAAPWSESADGNAAQALRAAAAASPGIAPPVDGGADCAAEPSGSEGGGAMGEAANPFSSASSSDKRGVYSFCMCPGGQIVSTSTNEQELCLNGMSFSRRNSIWANAALVVAVRPSDWAHLEQQHGALAGMELQLEYERAGAAMGGFNFTAPVQRVTDFMSGDLSVGPLPSSSYRLGVLSAPLHELYAPPLTEALRQALRRFDRRLRGFVTEEALLHGVETRTSAPVRMDRDTATCQSVSMPGLFPAGEGAGYAGGIMSAAVDGLRVGEAVAAHLLALAD
;
A
#
# COMPACT_ATOMS: atom_id res chain seq x y z
N MET A 1 -60.27 35.20 9.86
CA MET A 1 -61.17 35.23 11.04
C MET A 1 -60.55 34.25 12.04
N ALA A 2 -59.97 34.68 13.18
CA ALA A 2 -60.62 35.25 14.36
C ALA A 2 -61.49 34.19 15.09
N ALA A 3 -61.34 33.91 16.39
CA ALA A 3 -60.48 34.48 17.47
C ALA A 3 -60.16 33.37 18.52
N GLY A 4 -59.36 33.56 19.59
CA GLY A 4 -58.65 34.74 20.11
C GLY A 4 -57.77 34.41 21.35
N ALA A 5 -57.13 35.44 21.93
CA ALA A 5 -56.40 35.39 23.23
C ALA A 5 -57.26 36.02 24.36
N PRO A 6 -56.76 36.35 25.59
CA PRO A 6 -56.01 37.63 25.77
C PRO A 6 -55.09 37.81 27.05
N VAL A 7 -54.39 38.97 27.13
CA VAL A 7 -53.76 39.64 28.35
C VAL A 7 -52.54 38.94 29.01
N ALA A 8 -51.43 39.57 29.45
CA ALA A 8 -50.78 40.92 29.40
C ALA A 8 -49.23 40.71 29.38
N ASP A 9 -48.31 41.59 28.93
CA ASP A 9 -48.08 43.05 29.10
C ASP A 9 -47.51 43.41 30.51
N ALA A 10 -46.47 44.25 30.73
CA ALA A 10 -45.74 45.20 29.87
C ALA A 10 -44.29 45.51 30.33
N ALA A 11 -43.64 46.48 29.65
CA ALA A 11 -42.54 47.37 30.10
C ALA A 11 -41.05 47.08 29.75
N ARG A 12 -40.29 48.19 29.61
CA ARG A 12 -38.97 48.38 28.94
C ARG A 12 -38.44 49.80 29.29
N PRO A 13 -37.26 50.24 28.78
CA PRO A 13 -35.86 50.02 29.19
C PRO A 13 -35.36 51.17 30.13
N PRO A 14 -34.06 51.57 30.18
CA PRO A 14 -33.40 52.36 29.11
C PRO A 14 -31.93 51.93 28.84
N ALA A 15 -31.15 52.75 28.10
CA ALA A 15 -29.76 52.48 27.68
C ALA A 15 -28.80 53.61 28.08
N GLY A 16 -27.48 53.35 28.10
CA GLY A 16 -26.44 54.39 28.28
C GLY A 16 -25.02 53.83 28.43
N GLY A 17 -24.08 54.26 27.57
CA GLY A 17 -22.73 53.71 27.44
C GLY A 17 -21.70 54.03 28.56
N GLY A 18 -20.48 53.52 28.40
CA GLY A 18 -19.34 53.76 29.31
C GLY A 18 -18.03 53.22 28.73
N ARG A 19 -16.91 53.94 28.94
CA ARG A 19 -15.57 53.61 28.41
C ARG A 19 -14.71 52.88 29.46
N ALA A 20 -13.97 51.88 28.97
CA ALA A 20 -12.52 51.61 29.21
C ALA A 20 -11.93 51.48 30.64
N GLU A 21 -10.74 50.85 30.65
CA GLU A 21 -9.71 50.77 31.70
C GLU A 21 -9.97 49.94 32.97
N GLY A 22 -9.16 48.87 33.11
CA GLY A 22 -8.05 48.94 34.07
C GLY A 22 -8.16 48.17 35.40
N VAL A 23 -7.08 47.43 35.71
CA VAL A 23 -6.64 46.98 37.05
C VAL A 23 -7.59 46.06 37.85
N GLY A 24 -7.17 44.81 38.06
CA GLY A 24 -7.78 43.88 39.03
C GLY A 24 -7.06 43.90 40.40
N PRO A 25 -7.76 43.63 41.51
CA PRO A 25 -7.16 43.51 42.85
C PRO A 25 -6.69 42.08 43.19
N ARG A 26 -5.83 41.97 44.21
CA ARG A 26 -5.39 40.68 44.79
C ARG A 26 -6.34 40.22 45.89
N GLY A 27 -6.44 38.90 46.09
CA GLY A 27 -7.41 38.29 47.00
C GLY A 27 -7.22 38.56 48.49
N GLU A 28 -8.31 38.36 49.23
CA GLU A 28 -8.33 38.18 50.68
C GLU A 28 -8.31 36.69 51.06
N ARG A 29 -8.16 36.41 52.35
CA ARG A 29 -7.91 35.06 52.89
C ARG A 29 -9.17 34.48 53.52
N VAL A 30 -9.46 33.22 53.24
CA VAL A 30 -10.37 32.39 54.06
C VAL A 30 -9.53 31.38 54.84
N SER A 31 -10.00 31.03 56.04
CA SER A 31 -9.23 30.40 57.12
C SER A 31 -8.98 28.89 56.95
N HIS A 32 -7.97 28.40 57.68
CA HIS A 32 -7.72 26.97 57.85
C HIS A 32 -8.92 26.24 58.48
N GLN A 33 -9.51 25.28 57.75
CA GLN A 33 -9.95 23.98 58.27
C GLN A 33 -10.31 23.07 57.08
N ASP A 34 -9.46 22.07 56.82
CA ASP A 34 -9.72 20.78 56.16
C ASP A 34 -8.42 20.15 55.62
N GLN A 35 -7.59 19.65 56.54
CA GLN A 35 -6.44 18.80 56.23
C GLN A 35 -6.53 17.47 56.99
N PRO A 36 -7.28 16.49 56.45
CA PRO A 36 -6.81 15.11 56.52
C PRO A 36 -6.78 14.37 55.16
N GLN A 37 -7.62 14.76 54.19
CA GLN A 37 -7.88 13.90 53.03
C GLN A 37 -6.84 14.00 51.89
N GLN A 38 -6.28 15.19 51.60
CA GLN A 38 -5.32 15.33 50.49
C GLN A 38 -3.95 14.66 50.76
N GLN A 39 -3.53 14.50 52.02
CA GLN A 39 -2.28 13.78 52.33
C GLN A 39 -2.40 12.27 52.08
N GLN A 40 -3.56 11.65 52.32
CA GLN A 40 -3.77 10.24 51.96
C GLN A 40 -3.70 10.01 50.45
N GLN A 41 -4.26 10.93 49.65
CA GLN A 41 -4.22 10.81 48.19
C GLN A 41 -2.82 11.01 47.60
N GLN A 42 -1.97 11.87 48.20
CA GLN A 42 -0.57 11.99 47.79
C GLN A 42 0.31 10.83 48.27
N GLN A 43 0.06 10.24 49.44
CA GLN A 43 0.81 9.05 49.89
C GLN A 43 0.48 7.78 49.08
N GLN A 44 -0.69 7.69 48.44
CA GLN A 44 -0.99 6.62 47.48
C GLN A 44 -0.24 6.77 46.15
N LEU A 45 0.24 7.97 45.79
CA LEU A 45 0.99 8.24 44.55
C LEU A 45 2.51 8.07 44.68
N GLN A 46 3.02 7.65 45.84
CA GLN A 46 4.44 7.33 46.06
C GLN A 46 4.70 5.94 46.67
N GLN A 47 3.69 5.06 46.67
CA GLN A 47 3.98 3.63 46.87
C GLN A 47 4.68 3.09 45.62
N PRO A 48 5.80 2.34 45.75
CA PRO A 48 6.31 1.59 44.61
C PRO A 48 5.22 0.62 44.18
N GLN A 49 4.86 0.62 42.89
CA GLN A 49 3.96 -0.40 42.35
C GLN A 49 4.55 -1.76 42.71
N GLN A 50 3.83 -2.53 43.51
CA GLN A 50 4.15 -3.94 43.71
C GLN A 50 3.88 -4.63 42.37
N HIS A 51 4.94 -4.72 41.55
CA HIS A 51 4.91 -5.53 40.34
C HIS A 51 4.37 -6.91 40.71
N HIS A 52 3.32 -7.37 40.02
CA HIS A 52 2.97 -8.78 40.07
C HIS A 52 4.18 -9.58 39.59
N THR A 53 4.89 -10.20 40.54
CA THR A 53 5.96 -11.16 40.28
C THR A 53 5.35 -12.50 39.87
N GLY A 54 4.57 -12.48 38.79
CA GLY A 54 4.37 -13.66 37.98
C GLY A 54 5.62 -13.85 37.13
N ASP A 55 6.30 -14.99 37.30
CA ASP A 55 7.52 -15.28 36.53
C ASP A 55 7.27 -15.42 35.02
N GLY A 56 6.02 -15.57 34.59
CA GLY A 56 5.61 -15.53 33.20
C GLY A 56 5.84 -14.16 32.55
N GLY A 57 6.88 -14.05 31.70
CA GLY A 57 7.15 -12.85 30.94
C GLY A 57 8.27 -13.01 29.92
N ALA A 58 8.43 -12.01 29.06
CA ALA A 58 9.62 -11.88 28.22
C ALA A 58 10.09 -10.43 28.14
N TRP A 59 11.35 -10.24 27.77
CA TRP A 59 11.97 -8.95 27.49
C TRP A 59 12.09 -8.77 25.98
N ARG A 60 11.33 -7.84 25.41
CA ARG A 60 11.42 -7.46 24.00
C ARG A 60 12.57 -6.48 23.81
N ILE A 61 13.58 -6.89 23.04
CA ILE A 61 14.81 -6.13 22.79
C ILE A 61 14.78 -5.63 21.35
N TYR A 62 14.89 -4.31 21.18
CA TYR A 62 14.83 -3.66 19.87
C TYR A 62 16.21 -3.17 19.41
N GLY A 63 16.41 -3.18 18.08
CA GLY A 63 17.58 -2.59 17.44
C GLY A 63 18.87 -3.40 17.66
N VAL A 64 18.75 -4.71 17.90
CA VAL A 64 19.91 -5.62 18.00
C VAL A 64 20.53 -5.72 16.60
N SER A 65 21.74 -5.20 16.42
CA SER A 65 22.36 -5.03 15.10
C SER A 65 23.50 -6.04 14.91
N VAL A 66 23.44 -6.82 13.84
CA VAL A 66 24.50 -7.76 13.42
C VAL A 66 25.10 -7.24 12.10
N PRO A 67 26.42 -6.99 12.02
CA PRO A 67 27.08 -6.60 10.77
C PRO A 67 26.82 -7.64 9.66
N ALA A 68 26.51 -7.20 8.44
CA ALA A 68 26.00 -8.10 7.40
C ALA A 68 26.99 -9.20 6.96
N TRP A 69 28.29 -9.01 7.18
CA TRP A 69 29.34 -10.03 6.96
C TRP A 69 29.38 -11.12 8.06
N LYS A 70 28.87 -10.83 9.27
CA LYS A 70 28.69 -11.80 10.36
C LYS A 70 27.33 -12.54 10.29
N ASP A 71 26.41 -12.07 9.46
CA ASP A 71 25.08 -12.65 9.31
C ASP A 71 25.09 -13.79 8.27
N PRO A 72 24.36 -14.91 8.50
CA PRO A 72 24.15 -15.93 7.47
C PRO A 72 23.41 -15.38 6.23
N GLY A 73 22.60 -14.32 6.38
CA GLY A 73 21.99 -13.59 5.28
C GLY A 73 20.46 -13.47 5.38
N LYS A 74 19.87 -12.80 4.39
CA LYS A 74 18.46 -12.38 4.36
C LYS A 74 17.41 -13.47 4.63
N ASP A 75 17.67 -14.70 4.19
CA ASP A 75 16.70 -15.81 4.22
C ASP A 75 16.80 -16.63 5.52
N ASP A 76 17.87 -16.45 6.30
CA ASP A 76 18.07 -17.13 7.58
C ASP A 76 17.26 -16.44 8.70
N ILE A 77 16.54 -17.24 9.47
CA ILE A 77 15.68 -16.80 10.58
C ILE A 77 16.08 -17.43 11.93
N SER A 78 17.30 -17.98 12.02
CA SER A 78 17.81 -18.68 13.20
C SER A 78 18.41 -17.73 14.25
N VAL A 79 18.52 -18.20 15.50
CA VAL A 79 19.35 -17.54 16.52
C VAL A 79 20.80 -17.99 16.36
N HIS A 80 21.44 -17.55 15.29
CA HIS A 80 22.83 -17.85 14.98
C HIS A 80 23.81 -17.17 15.97
N PRO A 81 25.07 -17.63 16.11
CA PRO A 81 25.99 -17.16 17.14
C PRO A 81 26.20 -15.64 17.20
N ALA A 82 26.33 -14.96 16.05
CA ALA A 82 26.49 -13.50 16.02
C ALA A 82 25.25 -12.72 16.50
N LEU A 83 24.03 -13.26 16.36
CA LEU A 83 22.81 -12.68 16.93
C LEU A 83 22.75 -12.97 18.44
N HIS A 84 23.08 -14.20 18.86
CA HIS A 84 23.18 -14.59 20.27
C HIS A 84 24.18 -13.71 21.03
N GLU A 85 25.38 -13.51 20.49
CA GLU A 85 26.38 -12.54 20.99
C GLU A 85 25.79 -11.14 21.13
N ALA A 86 25.12 -10.62 20.09
CA ALA A 86 24.57 -9.27 20.08
C ALA A 86 23.43 -9.08 21.10
N VAL A 87 22.59 -10.10 21.31
CA VAL A 87 21.54 -10.11 22.35
C VAL A 87 22.16 -10.13 23.75
N CYS A 88 23.12 -11.02 23.99
CA CYS A 88 23.81 -11.12 25.28
C CYS A 88 24.59 -9.85 25.61
N TRP A 89 25.24 -9.22 24.62
CA TRP A 89 25.87 -7.91 24.76
C TRP A 89 24.86 -6.80 25.09
N ARG A 90 23.67 -6.82 24.47
CA ARG A 90 22.62 -5.81 24.68
C ARG A 90 21.99 -5.88 26.08
N LEU A 91 21.78 -7.09 26.60
CA LEU A 91 21.45 -7.33 28.02
C LEU A 91 22.67 -7.12 28.94
N GLY A 92 23.87 -7.29 28.41
CA GLY A 92 25.13 -7.16 29.12
C GLY A 92 25.42 -8.33 30.06
N CYS A 93 25.19 -9.55 29.60
CA CYS A 93 25.59 -10.83 30.21
C CYS A 93 26.51 -11.64 29.26
N PRO A 94 27.29 -12.62 29.76
CA PRO A 94 28.07 -13.51 28.89
C PRO A 94 27.18 -14.48 28.10
N PRO A 95 27.49 -14.81 26.82
CA PRO A 95 26.72 -15.76 26.02
C PRO A 95 26.51 -17.13 26.68
N ALA A 96 27.50 -17.62 27.44
CA ALA A 96 27.42 -18.88 28.18
C ALA A 96 26.39 -18.90 29.33
N ARG A 97 25.76 -17.76 29.67
CA ARG A 97 24.74 -17.65 30.72
C ARG A 97 23.30 -17.56 30.22
N LEU A 98 23.09 -17.31 28.92
CA LEU A 98 21.75 -17.21 28.33
C LEU A 98 21.61 -18.25 27.22
N PRO A 99 20.80 -19.31 27.38
CA PRO A 99 20.59 -20.30 26.32
C PRO A 99 20.03 -19.64 25.04
N ALA A 100 20.57 -19.97 23.87
CA ALA A 100 20.06 -19.43 22.60
C ALA A 100 18.58 -19.79 22.35
N ALA A 101 18.12 -20.94 22.87
CA ALA A 101 16.72 -21.36 22.83
C ALA A 101 15.76 -20.49 23.65
N ALA A 102 16.26 -19.65 24.56
CA ALA A 102 15.45 -18.68 25.32
C ALA A 102 15.18 -17.37 24.55
N ILE A 103 15.66 -17.28 23.29
CA ILE A 103 15.52 -16.11 22.42
C ILE A 103 14.56 -16.46 21.28
N LYS A 104 13.43 -15.76 21.19
CA LYS A 104 12.45 -15.86 20.10
C LYS A 104 12.65 -14.70 19.12
N LEU A 105 12.81 -15.00 17.83
CA LEU A 105 12.92 -13.98 16.79
C LEU A 105 11.55 -13.35 16.52
N VAL A 106 11.42 -12.04 16.72
CA VAL A 106 10.18 -11.28 16.43
C VAL A 106 10.26 -10.58 15.08
N ARG A 107 11.43 -10.04 14.73
CA ARG A 107 11.65 -9.35 13.46
C ARG A 107 13.11 -9.39 13.01
N LYS A 108 13.35 -9.69 11.72
CA LYS A 108 14.62 -9.48 11.01
C LYS A 108 14.41 -8.41 9.92
N SER A 109 15.24 -7.38 9.89
CA SER A 109 15.22 -6.31 8.88
C SER A 109 16.64 -6.06 8.37
N PHE A 110 16.81 -5.50 7.18
CA PHE A 110 18.13 -5.08 6.66
C PHE A 110 18.24 -3.56 6.68
N ASP A 111 19.37 -3.04 7.15
CA ASP A 111 19.71 -1.62 7.07
C ASP A 111 20.85 -1.41 6.06
N ALA A 112 20.49 -0.76 4.96
CA ALA A 112 21.37 -0.44 3.85
C ALA A 112 22.17 0.86 4.05
N ARG A 113 21.78 1.68 5.04
CA ARG A 113 22.45 2.95 5.35
C ARG A 113 23.88 2.67 5.81
N LYS A 114 24.82 3.52 5.42
CA LYS A 114 26.16 3.49 6.03
C LYS A 114 26.00 3.70 7.54
N ALA A 115 26.52 2.79 8.34
CA ALA A 115 26.74 3.03 9.77
C ALA A 115 27.42 4.39 9.94
N GLN A 116 26.76 5.32 10.64
CA GLN A 116 27.39 6.60 10.96
C GLN A 116 28.54 6.33 11.92
N ASP A 117 29.73 6.82 11.60
CA ASP A 117 30.90 6.73 12.48
C ASP A 117 30.54 7.29 13.86
N SER A 118 30.53 6.42 14.87
CA SER A 118 30.27 6.78 16.27
C SER A 118 31.51 7.42 16.91
N ARG A 119 32.04 8.46 16.25
CA ARG A 119 33.25 9.20 16.62
C ARG A 119 32.94 10.69 16.75
N GLY A 120 33.12 11.22 17.96
CA GLY A 120 33.31 12.66 18.15
C GLY A 120 32.05 13.52 18.22
N GLY A 121 31.01 13.08 18.93
CA GLY A 121 29.98 13.99 19.44
C GLY A 121 30.52 14.94 20.52
N ARG A 122 31.38 15.89 20.12
CA ARG A 122 31.77 17.02 20.99
C ARG A 122 30.73 18.12 20.90
N SER A 123 30.30 18.59 22.06
CA SER A 123 29.31 19.66 22.22
C SER A 123 29.99 21.03 22.23
N ASP A 124 30.02 21.71 21.09
CA ASP A 124 30.44 23.12 21.04
C ASP A 124 29.26 24.04 21.42
N GLY A 125 29.08 24.20 22.73
CA GLY A 125 28.03 25.01 23.35
C GLY A 125 28.51 26.41 23.77
N GLY A 126 28.45 27.38 22.86
CA GLY A 126 28.40 28.82 23.20
C GLY A 126 29.74 29.54 23.39
N GLY A 127 29.79 30.79 22.92
CA GLY A 127 30.91 31.73 23.12
C GLY A 127 30.78 32.95 22.22
N ARG A 128 30.62 34.15 22.80
CA ARG A 128 30.63 35.44 22.08
C ARG A 128 31.92 36.20 22.33
N GLY A 129 32.39 36.92 21.32
CA GLY A 129 33.55 37.81 21.37
C GLY A 129 34.74 37.24 20.57
N GLY A 130 35.56 38.04 19.90
CA GLY A 130 35.52 39.51 19.75
C GLY A 130 36.93 40.08 19.67
N GLY A 131 37.42 40.38 18.47
CA GLY A 131 38.80 40.87 18.28
C GLY A 131 39.06 41.33 16.85
N ARG A 132 39.84 42.41 16.71
CA ARG A 132 40.11 43.11 15.42
C ARG A 132 41.42 42.64 14.79
N GLY A 133 41.49 42.76 13.47
CA GLY A 133 42.69 43.29 12.79
C GLY A 133 43.61 42.29 12.10
N GLY A 134 44.29 42.77 11.06
CA GLY A 134 45.24 42.01 10.24
C GLY A 134 44.98 42.20 8.74
N ARG A 135 45.96 42.76 8.02
CA ARG A 135 46.01 42.80 6.55
C ARG A 135 47.32 42.14 6.10
N ASP A 136 47.47 42.09 4.78
CA ASP A 136 48.69 41.85 4.00
C ASP A 136 49.01 40.40 3.65
N ARG A 137 49.61 40.06 2.51
CA ARG A 137 49.74 40.62 1.13
C ARG A 137 51.03 39.97 0.59
N PHE A 138 50.96 39.24 -0.51
CA PHE A 138 52.13 38.79 -1.31
C PHE A 138 53.10 37.84 -0.54
N SER A 139 54.05 37.14 -1.17
CA SER A 139 54.49 37.16 -2.57
C SER A 139 54.75 35.75 -3.15
N SER A 140 55.19 35.71 -4.40
CA SER A 140 55.50 34.55 -5.23
C SER A 140 56.73 33.72 -4.79
N GLY A 141 56.71 32.41 -5.07
CA GLY A 141 57.91 31.57 -5.15
C GLY A 141 57.80 30.53 -6.28
N ARG A 142 58.58 30.68 -7.36
CA ARG A 142 58.72 29.65 -8.41
C ARG A 142 59.88 28.71 -8.07
N GLY A 143 59.68 27.42 -8.25
CA GLY A 143 60.75 26.43 -8.26
C GLY A 143 60.24 25.07 -8.73
N GLY A 144 60.97 24.39 -9.62
CA GLY A 144 60.59 23.05 -10.06
C GLY A 144 61.59 22.46 -11.05
N ARG A 145 61.70 21.12 -11.07
CA ARG A 145 62.30 20.35 -12.17
C ARG A 145 61.91 18.86 -12.11
N ALA A 146 61.98 18.26 -13.30
CA ALA A 146 61.80 16.85 -13.67
C ALA A 146 62.05 15.76 -12.61
N GLY A 147 61.02 14.93 -12.37
CA GLY A 147 60.89 13.60 -12.99
C GLY A 147 62.02 12.56 -12.85
N SER A 148 61.67 11.40 -12.31
CA SER A 148 62.24 10.07 -12.64
C SER A 148 61.13 9.00 -12.56
N SER A 149 61.38 7.75 -12.97
CA SER A 149 60.33 6.74 -13.14
C SER A 149 60.79 5.29 -12.88
N ARG A 150 59.81 4.39 -12.72
CA ARG A 150 59.89 2.91 -12.58
C ARG A 150 60.28 2.41 -11.18
N GLY A 151 59.71 1.26 -10.82
CA GLY A 151 59.87 0.61 -9.50
C GLY A 151 58.81 -0.44 -9.18
N SER A 152 58.33 -1.19 -10.18
CA SER A 152 57.27 -2.20 -10.03
C SER A 152 57.81 -3.54 -9.53
N SER A 153 57.28 -4.04 -8.41
CA SER A 153 57.51 -5.41 -7.93
C SER A 153 56.17 -6.13 -7.72
N SER A 154 55.95 -7.20 -8.50
CA SER A 154 54.71 -7.97 -8.52
C SER A 154 54.81 -9.21 -7.62
N GLY A 155 54.27 -9.11 -6.40
CA GLY A 155 54.12 -10.26 -5.49
C GLY A 155 52.90 -11.11 -5.83
N SER A 156 53.07 -12.20 -6.57
CA SER A 156 52.01 -13.15 -6.89
C SER A 156 51.64 -14.01 -5.67
N SER A 157 50.46 -13.79 -5.09
CA SER A 157 49.84 -14.70 -4.13
C SER A 157 48.67 -15.44 -4.79
N SER A 158 48.76 -16.76 -4.85
CA SER A 158 47.74 -17.64 -5.41
C SER A 158 46.50 -17.70 -4.50
N ARG A 159 45.52 -16.82 -4.74
CA ARG A 159 44.21 -16.92 -4.10
C ARG A 159 43.43 -18.10 -4.69
N GLY A 160 43.18 -19.12 -3.87
CA GLY A 160 42.29 -20.23 -4.22
C GLY A 160 40.85 -19.74 -4.45
N VAL A 161 40.10 -20.48 -5.27
CA VAL A 161 38.73 -20.13 -5.64
C VAL A 161 37.77 -20.47 -4.49
N GLY A 162 37.58 -19.52 -3.57
CA GLY A 162 36.58 -19.54 -2.50
C GLY A 162 35.65 -18.32 -2.63
N GLY A 163 34.36 -18.56 -2.84
CA GLY A 163 33.40 -17.56 -3.34
C GLY A 163 32.77 -16.61 -2.32
N ASP A 164 33.40 -16.34 -1.17
CA ASP A 164 32.88 -15.39 -0.18
C ASP A 164 33.31 -13.95 -0.53
N GLY A 165 32.41 -13.22 -1.20
CA GLY A 165 32.59 -11.80 -1.49
C GLY A 165 32.59 -10.95 -0.20
N HIS A 166 33.51 -9.99 -0.12
CA HIS A 166 33.67 -9.13 1.05
C HIS A 166 32.52 -8.11 1.16
N ILE A 167 31.67 -8.29 2.19
CA ILE A 167 30.54 -7.39 2.49
C ILE A 167 31.01 -6.24 3.38
N SER A 168 30.58 -5.01 3.08
CA SER A 168 30.93 -3.82 3.85
C SER A 168 30.53 -3.94 5.33
N SER A 169 31.47 -3.57 6.22
CA SER A 169 31.20 -3.41 7.65
C SER A 169 30.15 -2.35 7.98
N SER A 170 29.78 -1.50 7.01
CA SER A 170 28.81 -0.42 7.17
C SER A 170 27.34 -0.86 7.07
N LYS A 171 27.05 -2.09 6.62
CA LYS A 171 25.69 -2.66 6.50
C LYS A 171 25.37 -3.59 7.67
N SER A 172 24.10 -3.69 8.07
CA SER A 172 23.69 -4.64 9.11
C SER A 172 22.31 -5.24 8.92
N PHE A 173 22.09 -6.41 9.51
CA PHE A 173 20.75 -6.89 9.83
C PHE A 173 20.36 -6.39 11.22
N VAL A 174 19.15 -5.85 11.32
CA VAL A 174 18.59 -5.24 12.53
C VAL A 174 17.41 -6.06 13.00
N TYR A 175 17.51 -6.50 14.25
CA TYR A 175 16.64 -7.48 14.86
C TYR A 175 15.77 -6.89 15.97
N VAL A 176 14.59 -7.49 16.13
CA VAL A 176 13.80 -7.45 17.36
C VAL A 176 13.63 -8.89 17.83
N VAL A 177 13.90 -9.14 19.11
CA VAL A 177 13.78 -10.46 19.73
C VAL A 177 13.04 -10.35 21.05
N ASP A 178 12.36 -11.42 21.46
CA ASP A 178 11.85 -11.60 22.82
C ASP A 178 12.76 -12.59 23.55
N VAL A 179 13.11 -12.32 24.80
CA VAL A 179 13.94 -13.20 25.63
C VAL A 179 13.19 -13.57 26.90
N ALA A 180 13.05 -14.86 27.19
CA ALA A 180 12.27 -15.34 28.34
C ALA A 180 12.77 -14.75 29.68
N ALA A 181 11.84 -14.29 30.53
CA ALA A 181 12.18 -13.48 31.70
C ALA A 181 12.93 -14.25 32.80
N ASP A 182 12.57 -15.52 32.97
CA ASP A 182 13.26 -16.51 33.80
C ASP A 182 14.71 -16.72 33.33
N ALA A 183 14.94 -16.87 32.02
CA ALA A 183 16.26 -17.02 31.44
C ALA A 183 17.12 -15.75 31.58
N VAL A 184 16.51 -14.56 31.50
CA VAL A 184 17.18 -13.28 31.78
C VAL A 184 17.58 -13.16 33.26
N ALA A 185 16.72 -13.63 34.18
CA ALA A 185 17.03 -13.68 35.61
C ALA A 185 18.15 -14.70 35.91
N ALA A 186 18.05 -15.92 35.39
CA ALA A 186 19.05 -16.98 35.53
C ALA A 186 20.42 -16.59 34.94
N ALA A 187 20.44 -15.79 33.87
CA ALA A 187 21.68 -15.25 33.30
C ALA A 187 22.40 -14.24 34.22
N GLY A 188 21.74 -13.76 35.27
CA GLY A 188 22.28 -12.78 36.22
C GLY A 188 22.37 -11.37 35.62
N VAL A 189 21.42 -10.98 34.77
CA VAL A 189 21.39 -9.62 34.19
C VAL A 189 21.06 -8.60 35.28
N ALA A 190 21.94 -7.62 35.47
CA ALA A 190 21.78 -6.62 36.52
C ALA A 190 20.54 -5.74 36.31
N ALA A 191 19.70 -5.59 37.34
CA ALA A 191 18.39 -4.94 37.25
C ALA A 191 18.40 -3.52 36.65
N TYR A 192 19.46 -2.73 36.85
CA TYR A 192 19.58 -1.38 36.27
C TYR A 192 19.68 -1.38 34.71
N LYS A 193 20.02 -2.52 34.10
CA LYS A 193 19.97 -2.72 32.63
C LYS A 193 18.57 -3.12 32.15
N LEU A 194 17.72 -3.64 33.05
CA LEU A 194 16.35 -4.08 32.79
C LEU A 194 15.31 -2.98 33.05
N VAL A 195 15.69 -1.72 32.83
CA VAL A 195 14.77 -0.58 32.92
C VAL A 195 14.05 -0.43 31.59
N PRO A 196 12.70 -0.54 31.54
CA PRO A 196 11.94 -0.39 30.30
C PRO A 196 12.16 0.99 29.65
N ARG A 197 12.37 0.98 28.34
CA ARG A 197 12.59 2.15 27.47
C ARG A 197 11.99 1.85 26.11
N SER A 198 10.99 2.64 25.72
CA SER A 198 10.23 2.34 24.50
C SER A 198 11.13 2.30 23.26
N GLY A 199 10.93 1.29 22.41
CA GLY A 199 11.75 1.06 21.22
C GLY A 199 13.22 0.70 21.51
N GLN A 200 13.58 0.33 22.74
CA GLN A 200 14.91 -0.20 23.10
C GLN A 200 14.81 -1.53 23.87
N LEU A 201 14.04 -1.53 24.96
CA LEU A 201 13.82 -2.68 25.85
C LEU A 201 12.44 -2.53 26.49
N GLU A 202 11.54 -3.47 26.28
CA GLU A 202 10.18 -3.45 26.85
C GLU A 202 9.92 -4.78 27.57
N ARG A 203 9.30 -4.73 28.77
CA ARG A 203 8.75 -5.94 29.38
C ARG A 203 7.43 -6.24 28.68
N VAL A 204 7.33 -7.41 28.07
CA VAL A 204 6.07 -7.95 27.55
C VAL A 204 5.60 -9.07 28.49
N GLY A 205 4.29 -9.23 28.62
CA GLY A 205 3.76 -10.41 29.30
C GLY A 205 4.09 -11.67 28.52
N LEU A 206 4.09 -12.81 29.20
CA LEU A 206 3.57 -14.02 28.57
C LEU A 206 2.05 -13.91 28.63
N GLU A 207 1.52 -13.06 27.76
CA GLU A 207 0.26 -13.38 27.09
C GLU A 207 0.44 -14.79 26.48
N GLU A 208 -0.62 -15.59 26.42
CA GLU A 208 -0.69 -16.66 25.41
C GLU A 208 -0.50 -15.93 24.06
N SER A 209 0.71 -15.97 23.50
CA SER A 209 1.20 -14.81 22.75
C SER A 209 0.40 -14.62 21.46
N ALA A 210 0.54 -13.48 20.79
CA ALA A 210 -0.04 -13.33 19.45
C ALA A 210 0.48 -14.38 18.43
N ASP A 211 1.50 -15.19 18.78
CA ASP A 211 1.85 -16.43 18.07
C ASP A 211 1.25 -17.70 18.70
N ASP A 212 0.98 -17.78 20.02
CA ASP A 212 0.38 -18.97 20.66
C ASP A 212 -1.14 -18.96 20.62
N LEU A 213 -1.79 -17.80 20.65
CA LEU A 213 -3.22 -17.60 20.41
C LEU A 213 -3.52 -17.74 18.90
N ALA A 214 -2.62 -17.25 18.03
CA ALA A 214 -2.65 -17.56 16.61
C ALA A 214 -2.25 -19.01 16.31
N ALA A 215 -1.39 -19.66 17.11
CA ALA A 215 -1.11 -21.09 17.02
C ALA A 215 -2.16 -21.95 17.73
N ALA A 216 -3.01 -21.42 18.60
CA ALA A 216 -4.18 -22.09 19.15
C ALA A 216 -5.34 -22.04 18.16
N ALA A 217 -5.54 -20.89 17.49
CA ALA A 217 -6.41 -20.78 16.33
C ALA A 217 -5.90 -21.68 15.18
N ALA A 218 -4.62 -21.59 14.82
CA ALA A 218 -4.02 -22.47 13.82
C ALA A 218 -3.94 -23.94 14.28
N ALA A 219 -3.89 -24.24 15.58
CA ALA A 219 -4.00 -25.61 16.10
C ALA A 219 -5.45 -26.09 16.08
N ALA A 220 -6.45 -25.23 16.29
CA ALA A 220 -7.86 -25.57 16.07
C ALA A 220 -8.12 -25.85 14.59
N VAL A 221 -7.59 -25.00 13.68
CA VAL A 221 -7.59 -25.23 12.23
C VAL A 221 -6.82 -26.50 11.86
N ARG A 222 -5.62 -26.75 12.40
CA ARG A 222 -4.85 -28.00 12.17
C ARG A 222 -5.56 -29.22 12.75
N ARG A 223 -6.29 -29.09 13.87
CA ARG A 223 -7.09 -30.15 14.48
C ARG A 223 -8.35 -30.44 13.66
N GLN A 224 -8.96 -29.43 13.04
CA GLN A 224 -10.00 -29.62 12.02
C GLN A 224 -9.43 -30.24 10.72
N LEU A 225 -8.25 -29.81 10.26
CA LEU A 225 -7.56 -30.37 9.09
C LEU A 225 -7.10 -31.82 9.29
N GLN A 226 -6.79 -32.23 10.53
CA GLN A 226 -6.44 -33.60 10.89
C GLN A 226 -7.67 -34.47 11.19
N LEU A 227 -8.73 -33.88 11.79
CA LEU A 227 -10.01 -34.54 12.02
C LEU A 227 -10.95 -34.38 10.82
N ALA A 228 -10.52 -34.90 9.67
CA ALA A 228 -11.39 -35.19 8.53
C ALA A 228 -12.30 -36.41 8.81
N SER A 229 -12.96 -36.43 9.97
CA SER A 229 -13.78 -37.51 10.52
C SER A 229 -14.85 -36.93 11.45
N SER A 230 -15.96 -36.48 10.86
CA SER A 230 -17.13 -35.84 11.50
C SER A 230 -16.89 -34.42 12.09
N PRO A 231 -17.83 -33.48 11.91
CA PRO A 231 -17.73 -32.14 12.49
C PRO A 231 -17.94 -32.16 14.02
N PRO A 232 -17.42 -31.17 14.77
CA PRO A 232 -17.71 -31.01 16.19
C PRO A 232 -19.19 -30.69 16.44
N PRO A 233 -19.73 -30.99 17.64
CA PRO A 233 -21.11 -30.66 17.99
C PRO A 233 -21.36 -29.14 17.84
N VAL A 234 -22.36 -28.79 17.05
CA VAL A 234 -22.63 -27.42 16.62
C VAL A 234 -23.30 -26.64 17.76
N GLY A 235 -22.64 -25.60 18.27
CA GLY A 235 -23.25 -24.67 19.22
C GLY A 235 -24.42 -23.90 18.59
N ALA A 236 -25.43 -23.56 19.40
CA ALA A 236 -26.73 -23.05 18.92
C ALA A 236 -26.64 -21.82 17.97
N ALA A 237 -25.64 -20.95 18.15
CA ALA A 237 -25.37 -19.82 17.26
C ALA A 237 -24.98 -20.27 15.84
N ALA A 238 -24.08 -21.25 15.71
CA ALA A 238 -23.69 -21.79 14.41
C ALA A 238 -24.82 -22.63 13.78
N GLU A 239 -25.69 -23.25 14.58
CA GLU A 239 -26.88 -23.95 14.09
C GLU A 239 -27.93 -22.97 13.51
N ARG A 240 -28.08 -21.77 14.10
CA ARG A 240 -28.86 -20.66 13.51
C ARG A 240 -28.27 -20.21 12.17
N LEU A 241 -26.96 -19.97 12.11
CA LEU A 241 -26.27 -19.53 10.89
C LEU A 241 -26.31 -20.55 9.74
N ARG A 242 -26.49 -21.85 10.03
CA ARG A 242 -26.71 -22.90 9.01
C ARG A 242 -28.12 -22.91 8.43
N ARG A 243 -29.12 -22.40 9.16
CA ARG A 243 -30.54 -22.41 8.74
C ARG A 243 -30.94 -21.20 7.90
N ALA A 244 -30.14 -20.14 7.91
CA ALA A 244 -30.33 -18.97 7.07
C ALA A 244 -30.05 -19.26 5.58
N ASP A 245 -30.51 -18.35 4.72
CA ASP A 245 -30.00 -18.24 3.35
C ASP A 245 -28.49 -17.95 3.37
N PRO A 246 -27.73 -18.38 2.35
CA PRO A 246 -26.27 -18.23 2.36
C PRO A 246 -25.83 -16.76 2.37
N VAL A 247 -24.66 -16.50 2.93
CA VAL A 247 -23.91 -15.27 2.69
C VAL A 247 -23.23 -15.36 1.33
N VAL A 248 -23.52 -14.41 0.44
CA VAL A 248 -22.84 -14.32 -0.85
C VAL A 248 -21.61 -13.43 -0.70
N VAL A 249 -20.44 -13.94 -1.08
CA VAL A 249 -19.19 -13.18 -1.14
C VAL A 249 -18.81 -13.01 -2.60
N VAL A 250 -18.67 -11.76 -3.06
CA VAL A 250 -18.41 -11.44 -4.47
C VAL A 250 -16.97 -10.96 -4.65
N GLY A 251 -16.19 -11.73 -5.41
CA GLY A 251 -14.76 -11.52 -5.67
C GLY A 251 -13.87 -12.34 -4.74
N SER A 252 -12.97 -13.14 -5.30
CA SER A 252 -12.02 -14.00 -4.59
C SER A 252 -10.64 -13.34 -4.38
N GLY A 253 -10.61 -12.01 -4.33
CA GLY A 253 -9.44 -11.26 -3.87
C GLY A 253 -9.18 -11.47 -2.37
N PRO A 254 -8.09 -10.91 -1.81
CA PRO A 254 -7.73 -11.11 -0.39
C PRO A 254 -8.85 -10.77 0.59
N ALA A 255 -9.65 -9.73 0.32
CA ALA A 255 -10.80 -9.40 1.16
C ALA A 255 -11.90 -10.47 1.13
N GLY A 256 -12.25 -10.99 -0.05
CA GLY A 256 -13.30 -12.01 -0.18
C GLY A 256 -12.86 -13.37 0.37
N LEU A 257 -11.60 -13.77 0.15
CA LEU A 257 -11.05 -15.01 0.71
C LEU A 257 -11.06 -15.02 2.24
N PHE A 258 -10.63 -13.91 2.87
CA PHE A 258 -10.61 -13.81 4.33
C PHE A 258 -12.00 -13.55 4.94
N ALA A 259 -12.92 -12.88 4.22
CA ALA A 259 -14.32 -12.81 4.62
C ALA A 259 -14.99 -14.19 4.60
N ALA A 260 -14.81 -14.95 3.51
CA ALA A 260 -15.32 -16.31 3.38
C ALA A 260 -14.73 -17.26 4.44
N LEU A 261 -13.44 -17.11 4.77
CA LEU A 261 -12.80 -17.83 5.87
C LEU A 261 -13.48 -17.53 7.21
N SER A 262 -13.56 -16.26 7.61
CA SER A 262 -14.14 -15.87 8.92
C SER A 262 -15.62 -16.25 9.05
N LEU A 263 -16.37 -16.21 7.94
CA LEU A 263 -17.76 -16.67 7.87
C LEU A 263 -17.90 -18.21 8.01
N ALA A 264 -17.01 -18.97 7.38
CA ALA A 264 -16.97 -20.43 7.52
C ALA A 264 -16.51 -20.87 8.92
N GLU A 265 -15.54 -20.16 9.51
CA GLU A 265 -15.10 -20.33 10.91
C GLU A 265 -16.27 -20.06 11.89
N ALA A 266 -17.12 -19.06 11.61
CA ALA A 266 -18.36 -18.80 12.35
C ALA A 266 -19.50 -19.83 12.08
N GLY A 267 -19.34 -20.71 11.10
CA GLY A 267 -20.30 -21.75 10.74
C GLY A 267 -21.45 -21.31 9.81
N ALA A 268 -21.35 -20.13 9.18
CA ALA A 268 -22.33 -19.68 8.19
C ALA A 268 -22.23 -20.46 6.87
N ARG A 269 -23.36 -20.58 6.16
CA ARG A 269 -23.36 -21.04 4.76
C ARG A 269 -22.82 -19.93 3.87
N VAL A 270 -21.81 -20.21 3.05
CA VAL A 270 -21.14 -19.20 2.21
C VAL A 270 -21.10 -19.65 0.75
N VAL A 271 -21.46 -18.74 -0.16
CA VAL A 271 -21.27 -18.88 -1.61
C VAL A 271 -20.28 -17.81 -2.06
N LEU A 272 -19.06 -18.22 -2.40
CA LEU A 272 -18.00 -17.37 -2.93
C LEU A 272 -18.05 -17.36 -4.46
N LEU A 273 -18.36 -16.21 -5.04
CA LEU A 273 -18.48 -15.98 -6.47
C LEU A 273 -17.24 -15.26 -7.00
N GLU A 274 -16.64 -15.78 -8.08
CA GLU A 274 -15.55 -15.14 -8.80
C GLU A 274 -15.88 -15.07 -10.29
N ARG A 275 -15.73 -13.89 -10.90
CA ARG A 275 -16.00 -13.69 -12.33
C ARG A 275 -14.98 -14.41 -13.22
N GLY A 276 -13.72 -14.40 -12.80
CA GLY A 276 -12.64 -15.06 -13.51
C GLY A 276 -12.45 -16.52 -13.13
N GLN A 277 -11.34 -17.09 -13.56
CA GLN A 277 -11.06 -18.51 -13.42
C GLN A 277 -10.25 -18.86 -12.18
N ALA A 278 -10.30 -20.15 -11.81
CA ALA A 278 -9.38 -20.79 -10.87
C ALA A 278 -7.92 -20.55 -11.32
N VAL A 279 -7.01 -20.40 -10.35
CA VAL A 279 -5.65 -19.90 -10.58
C VAL A 279 -4.85 -20.72 -11.62
N GLU A 280 -5.13 -22.02 -11.72
CA GLU A 280 -4.51 -22.92 -12.70
C GLU A 280 -4.97 -22.66 -14.15
N GLN A 281 -6.24 -22.27 -14.34
CA GLN A 281 -6.77 -21.89 -15.66
C GLN A 281 -6.43 -20.44 -15.97
N ARG A 282 -6.62 -19.52 -15.00
CA ARG A 282 -6.20 -18.13 -15.07
C ARG A 282 -4.73 -17.96 -15.48
N GLY A 283 -3.84 -18.82 -14.99
CA GLY A 283 -2.45 -18.86 -15.42
C GLY A 283 -2.22 -19.30 -16.88
N ARG A 284 -3.10 -20.13 -17.45
CA ARG A 284 -3.11 -20.47 -18.88
C ARG A 284 -3.64 -19.31 -19.72
N ASP A 285 -4.68 -18.62 -19.24
CA ASP A 285 -5.31 -17.48 -19.92
C ASP A 285 -4.34 -16.29 -20.00
N ILE A 286 -3.71 -15.95 -18.87
CA ILE A 286 -2.61 -14.97 -18.80
C ILE A 286 -1.41 -15.39 -19.66
N GLY A 287 -1.12 -16.69 -19.74
CA GLY A 287 -0.11 -17.23 -20.67
C GLY A 287 -0.47 -17.01 -22.14
N ALA A 288 -1.73 -17.26 -22.52
CA ALA A 288 -2.24 -17.02 -23.86
C ALA A 288 -2.27 -15.53 -24.22
N PHE A 289 -2.60 -14.66 -23.27
CA PHE A 289 -2.50 -13.21 -23.41
C PHE A 289 -1.05 -12.78 -23.69
N ILE A 290 -0.12 -13.15 -22.81
CA ILE A 290 1.30 -12.74 -22.90
C ILE A 290 2.01 -13.29 -24.15
N VAL A 291 1.65 -14.48 -24.63
CA VAL A 291 2.34 -15.14 -25.76
C VAL A 291 1.62 -14.93 -27.11
N ARG A 292 0.29 -14.74 -27.11
CA ARG A 292 -0.54 -14.71 -28.34
C ARG A 292 -1.39 -13.44 -28.47
N ARG A 293 -1.22 -12.46 -27.57
CA ARG A 293 -2.02 -11.21 -27.46
C ARG A 293 -3.54 -11.41 -27.30
N ARG A 294 -3.98 -12.60 -26.89
CA ARG A 294 -5.39 -12.91 -26.66
C ARG A 294 -5.76 -12.66 -25.20
N LEU A 295 -6.30 -11.48 -24.89
CA LEU A 295 -6.82 -11.17 -23.57
C LEU A 295 -8.16 -11.87 -23.35
N ASP A 296 -8.32 -12.51 -22.20
CA ASP A 296 -9.64 -12.86 -21.67
C ASP A 296 -10.12 -11.70 -20.77
N PRO A 297 -11.27 -11.06 -21.04
CA PRO A 297 -11.76 -9.91 -20.28
C PRO A 297 -12.19 -10.26 -18.85
N ASP A 298 -12.41 -11.54 -18.55
CA ASP A 298 -12.81 -12.08 -17.25
C ASP A 298 -11.70 -12.88 -16.57
N SER A 299 -10.70 -13.39 -17.29
CA SER A 299 -9.59 -14.22 -16.76
C SER A 299 -8.22 -13.61 -17.06
N ASN A 300 -7.82 -12.61 -16.26
CA ASN A 300 -6.63 -11.79 -16.51
C ASN A 300 -5.93 -11.39 -15.19
N LEU A 301 -4.95 -10.47 -15.25
CA LEU A 301 -4.20 -10.06 -14.04
C LEU A 301 -5.05 -9.35 -12.99
N CYS A 302 -6.22 -8.82 -13.33
CA CYS A 302 -7.17 -8.23 -12.37
C CYS A 302 -8.16 -9.25 -11.78
N TYR A 303 -8.72 -10.14 -12.61
CA TYR A 303 -9.87 -10.98 -12.27
C TYR A 303 -9.59 -12.48 -12.24
N GLY A 304 -10.33 -13.23 -11.42
CA GLY A 304 -10.06 -14.64 -11.11
C GLY A 304 -9.26 -14.83 -9.82
N GLU A 305 -8.96 -16.08 -9.46
CA GLU A 305 -8.59 -16.48 -8.10
C GLU A 305 -7.43 -15.68 -7.47
N GLY A 306 -7.68 -15.08 -6.30
CA GLY A 306 -6.77 -14.17 -5.58
C GLY A 306 -6.77 -12.72 -6.09
N GLY A 307 -7.56 -12.41 -7.12
CA GLY A 307 -7.71 -11.07 -7.71
C GLY A 307 -6.40 -10.48 -8.21
N ALA A 308 -6.26 -9.15 -8.12
CA ALA A 308 -5.05 -8.42 -8.47
C ALA A 308 -3.82 -8.77 -7.60
N GLY A 309 -3.99 -9.49 -6.48
CA GLY A 309 -2.89 -9.90 -5.61
C GLY A 309 -1.98 -10.97 -6.22
N THR A 310 -2.52 -11.85 -7.07
CA THR A 310 -1.86 -13.10 -7.46
C THR A 310 -0.62 -12.92 -8.34
N TRP A 311 -0.74 -12.16 -9.44
CA TRP A 311 0.38 -11.83 -10.33
C TRP A 311 1.08 -10.55 -9.86
N SER A 312 1.64 -10.62 -8.65
CA SER A 312 2.43 -9.54 -8.04
C SER A 312 3.69 -10.08 -7.35
N ASP A 313 4.56 -9.19 -6.88
CA ASP A 313 5.65 -9.51 -5.92
C ASP A 313 5.10 -9.96 -4.55
N GLY A 314 3.80 -9.83 -4.29
CA GLY A 314 3.15 -10.37 -3.09
C GLY A 314 3.59 -9.70 -1.80
N LYS A 315 3.82 -8.37 -1.82
CA LYS A 315 4.25 -7.61 -0.65
C LYS A 315 3.20 -7.65 0.46
N LEU A 316 3.64 -8.00 1.67
CA LEU A 316 2.80 -8.09 2.85
C LEU A 316 3.06 -6.92 3.83
N THR A 317 3.32 -5.73 3.29
CA THR A 317 3.47 -4.48 4.05
C THR A 317 2.12 -3.80 4.24
N THR A 318 1.85 -3.28 5.43
CA THR A 318 0.63 -2.52 5.78
C THR A 318 0.94 -1.38 6.74
N ARG A 319 0.05 -0.38 6.84
CA ARG A 319 0.09 0.67 7.87
C ARG A 319 -0.58 0.25 9.18
N ILE A 320 -1.41 -0.81 9.16
CA ILE A 320 -1.91 -1.47 10.35
C ILE A 320 -0.70 -2.04 11.10
N GLY A 321 -0.66 -1.94 12.43
CA GLY A 321 0.49 -2.39 13.22
C GLY A 321 0.84 -3.85 12.92
N ARG A 322 2.08 -4.14 12.48
CA ARG A 322 2.52 -5.48 12.04
C ARG A 322 2.19 -6.57 13.06
N ASN A 323 2.34 -6.25 14.34
CA ASN A 323 2.20 -7.19 15.44
C ASN A 323 0.77 -7.20 16.01
N ALA A 324 -0.16 -6.42 15.47
CA ALA A 324 -1.56 -6.44 15.90
C ALA A 324 -2.27 -7.71 15.38
N ASP A 325 -3.20 -8.23 16.17
CA ASP A 325 -3.74 -9.58 16.02
C ASP A 325 -4.40 -9.86 14.66
N PRO A 326 -5.14 -8.93 14.03
CA PRO A 326 -5.67 -9.15 12.68
C PRO A 326 -4.57 -9.33 11.63
N VAL A 327 -3.45 -8.61 11.76
CA VAL A 327 -2.29 -8.76 10.85
C VAL A 327 -1.57 -10.07 11.12
N ARG A 328 -1.44 -10.48 12.40
CA ARG A 328 -0.88 -11.78 12.79
C ARG A 328 -1.72 -12.95 12.28
N ARG A 329 -3.05 -12.93 12.45
CA ARG A 329 -3.99 -13.95 11.94
C ARG A 329 -3.89 -14.10 10.42
N VAL A 330 -3.81 -13.00 9.66
CA VAL A 330 -3.60 -13.05 8.20
C VAL A 330 -2.24 -13.65 7.84
N LEU A 331 -1.14 -13.25 8.49
CA LEU A 331 0.18 -13.83 8.22
C LEU A 331 0.24 -15.32 8.57
N GLN A 332 -0.36 -15.72 9.70
CA GLN A 332 -0.38 -17.11 10.16
C GLN A 332 -1.20 -18.00 9.20
N ALA A 333 -2.41 -17.58 8.81
CA ALA A 333 -3.21 -18.29 7.82
C ALA A 333 -2.47 -18.48 6.48
N LEU A 334 -1.72 -17.47 6.01
CA LEU A 334 -0.88 -17.61 4.82
C LEU A 334 0.21 -18.67 4.99
N VAL A 335 0.83 -18.79 6.19
CA VAL A 335 1.80 -19.86 6.51
C VAL A 335 1.14 -21.23 6.56
N ASP A 336 -0.02 -21.38 7.20
CA ASP A 336 -0.78 -22.65 7.22
C ASP A 336 -1.21 -23.09 5.80
N PHE A 337 -1.49 -22.13 4.90
CA PHE A 337 -1.72 -22.39 3.47
C PHE A 337 -0.43 -22.50 2.62
N GLY A 338 0.76 -22.52 3.23
CA GLY A 338 2.03 -22.88 2.56
C GLY A 338 2.92 -21.71 2.10
N ALA A 339 2.79 -20.54 2.73
CA ALA A 339 3.82 -19.50 2.74
C ALA A 339 5.01 -19.90 3.63
N PRO A 340 6.23 -19.38 3.38
CA PRO A 340 7.36 -19.64 4.28
C PRO A 340 7.20 -18.88 5.60
N GLU A 341 7.53 -19.53 6.72
CA GLU A 341 7.45 -18.96 8.08
C GLU A 341 8.23 -17.64 8.22
N SER A 342 9.24 -17.42 7.38
CA SER A 342 10.01 -16.17 7.34
C SER A 342 9.14 -14.92 7.12
N ILE A 343 7.92 -15.01 6.56
CA ILE A 343 7.02 -13.84 6.46
C ILE A 343 6.60 -13.29 7.84
N LEU A 344 6.55 -14.14 8.87
CA LEU A 344 6.20 -13.76 10.25
C LEU A 344 7.23 -12.79 10.84
N VAL A 345 8.51 -12.95 10.49
CA VAL A 345 9.63 -12.16 11.03
C VAL A 345 10.25 -11.17 10.04
N ALA A 346 10.17 -11.40 8.73
CA ALA A 346 10.81 -10.54 7.72
C ALA A 346 10.17 -9.15 7.68
N GLY A 347 10.93 -8.10 8.02
CA GLY A 347 10.46 -6.74 8.23
C GLY A 347 9.84 -6.04 7.00
N LYS A 348 10.14 -6.53 5.80
CA LYS A 348 9.48 -6.23 4.52
C LYS A 348 9.06 -7.57 3.86
N PRO A 349 8.01 -8.25 4.34
CA PRO A 349 7.70 -9.59 3.88
C PRO A 349 7.10 -9.54 2.47
N HIS A 350 7.42 -10.54 1.65
CA HIS A 350 6.86 -10.73 0.32
C HIS A 350 6.79 -12.22 -0.02
N LEU A 351 5.98 -12.57 -1.02
CA LEU A 351 5.74 -13.96 -1.43
C LEU A 351 6.20 -14.26 -2.85
N GLY A 352 6.00 -13.32 -3.78
CA GLY A 352 6.10 -13.56 -5.21
C GLY A 352 4.97 -14.42 -5.79
N THR A 353 4.73 -14.26 -7.10
CA THR A 353 3.62 -14.92 -7.81
C THR A 353 3.65 -16.44 -7.73
N ASP A 354 4.84 -17.06 -7.78
CA ASP A 354 5.04 -18.51 -7.72
C ASP A 354 4.63 -19.13 -6.38
N ALA A 355 4.84 -18.42 -5.27
CA ALA A 355 4.33 -18.85 -3.96
C ALA A 355 2.81 -18.62 -3.86
N LEU A 356 2.31 -17.45 -4.31
CA LEU A 356 0.90 -17.08 -4.26
C LEU A 356 -0.01 -18.09 -4.98
N VAL A 357 0.35 -18.54 -6.19
CA VAL A 357 -0.41 -19.56 -6.93
C VAL A 357 -0.54 -20.87 -6.15
N ARG A 358 0.50 -21.28 -5.39
CA ARG A 358 0.47 -22.47 -4.54
C ARG A 358 -0.36 -22.28 -3.28
N ILE A 359 -0.31 -21.09 -2.68
CA ILE A 359 -1.05 -20.73 -1.46
C ILE A 359 -2.56 -20.68 -1.75
N LEU A 360 -2.96 -20.02 -2.84
CA LEU A 360 -4.38 -19.88 -3.22
C LEU A 360 -5.07 -21.23 -3.42
N LYS A 361 -4.43 -22.17 -4.13
CA LYS A 361 -4.94 -23.55 -4.28
C LYS A 361 -5.21 -24.25 -2.94
N ARG A 362 -4.40 -23.99 -1.91
CA ARG A 362 -4.54 -24.55 -0.57
C ARG A 362 -5.63 -23.83 0.23
N PHE A 363 -5.70 -22.51 0.12
CA PHE A 363 -6.77 -21.67 0.68
C PHE A 363 -8.14 -22.12 0.14
N ARG A 364 -8.28 -22.25 -1.18
CA ARG A 364 -9.48 -22.73 -1.87
C ARG A 364 -9.90 -24.12 -1.39
N ALA A 365 -8.97 -25.06 -1.35
CA ALA A 365 -9.23 -26.42 -0.87
C ALA A 365 -9.69 -26.44 0.60
N HIS A 366 -9.14 -25.57 1.45
CA HIS A 366 -9.58 -25.42 2.84
C HIS A 366 -10.99 -24.82 2.94
N LEU A 367 -11.30 -23.75 2.20
CA LEU A 367 -12.66 -23.19 2.16
C LEU A 367 -13.69 -24.21 1.68
N GLN A 368 -13.37 -24.98 0.63
CA GLN A 368 -14.24 -26.05 0.13
C GLN A 368 -14.42 -27.18 1.16
N ALA A 369 -13.37 -27.56 1.90
CA ALA A 369 -13.46 -28.52 3.00
C ALA A 369 -14.26 -27.99 4.21
N ALA A 370 -14.27 -26.67 4.43
CA ALA A 370 -15.11 -26.00 5.42
C ALA A 370 -16.58 -25.81 4.97
N GLY A 371 -16.94 -26.27 3.77
CA GLY A 371 -18.31 -26.21 3.23
C GLY A 371 -18.66 -24.92 2.48
N VAL A 372 -17.68 -24.09 2.11
CA VAL A 372 -17.89 -22.93 1.24
C VAL A 372 -18.08 -23.39 -0.21
N GLU A 373 -19.20 -22.99 -0.82
CA GLU A 373 -19.40 -23.19 -2.25
C GLU A 373 -18.59 -22.14 -3.03
N VAL A 374 -17.66 -22.57 -3.89
CA VAL A 374 -16.81 -21.66 -4.69
C VAL A 374 -17.15 -21.80 -6.17
N ARG A 375 -17.67 -20.72 -6.78
CA ARG A 375 -18.04 -20.67 -8.21
C ARG A 375 -17.11 -19.72 -8.97
N PHE A 376 -16.37 -20.25 -9.95
CA PHE A 376 -15.59 -19.48 -10.93
C PHE A 376 -16.41 -19.28 -12.21
N GLY A 377 -16.08 -18.26 -13.01
CA GLY A 377 -16.90 -17.86 -14.16
C GLY A 377 -18.24 -17.19 -13.78
N ALA A 378 -18.43 -16.87 -12.50
CA ALA A 378 -19.68 -16.40 -11.92
C ALA A 378 -19.66 -14.87 -11.74
N GLN A 379 -19.77 -14.13 -12.85
CA GLN A 379 -19.80 -12.67 -12.81
C GLN A 379 -21.13 -12.14 -12.29
N VAL A 380 -21.12 -11.44 -11.15
CA VAL A 380 -22.25 -10.63 -10.68
C VAL A 380 -22.43 -9.41 -11.60
N LYS A 381 -23.66 -9.21 -12.07
CA LYS A 381 -24.09 -8.07 -12.89
C LYS A 381 -24.66 -6.95 -12.04
N GLU A 382 -25.54 -7.28 -11.09
CA GLU A 382 -26.38 -6.35 -10.35
C GLU A 382 -26.81 -6.96 -9.00
N LEU A 383 -27.28 -6.13 -8.07
CA LEU A 383 -27.85 -6.57 -6.79
C LEU A 383 -29.33 -6.92 -6.96
N VAL A 384 -29.81 -7.96 -6.28
CA VAL A 384 -31.25 -8.19 -6.09
C VAL A 384 -31.71 -7.33 -4.92
N VAL A 385 -32.45 -6.27 -5.22
CA VAL A 385 -32.95 -5.29 -4.24
C VAL A 385 -34.46 -5.43 -4.07
N GLN A 386 -34.93 -5.59 -2.84
CA GLN A 386 -36.36 -5.56 -2.51
C GLN A 386 -36.59 -4.61 -1.33
N ARG A 387 -37.60 -3.74 -1.43
CA ARG A 387 -37.97 -2.77 -0.36
C ARG A 387 -36.79 -1.91 0.15
N GLY A 388 -35.80 -1.65 -0.71
CA GLY A 388 -34.58 -0.90 -0.35
C GLY A 388 -33.48 -1.72 0.35
N ARG A 389 -33.67 -3.02 0.56
CA ARG A 389 -32.65 -3.95 1.08
C ARG A 389 -32.03 -4.78 -0.06
N CYS A 390 -30.73 -5.02 0.00
CA CYS A 390 -30.06 -6.04 -0.80
C CYS A 390 -30.33 -7.44 -0.20
N GLU A 391 -30.92 -8.32 -1.01
CA GLU A 391 -31.35 -9.68 -0.62
C GLU A 391 -30.72 -10.76 -1.53
N GLY A 392 -29.64 -10.43 -2.24
CA GLY A 392 -29.00 -11.32 -3.19
C GLY A 392 -28.29 -10.60 -4.33
N VAL A 393 -27.86 -11.38 -5.32
CA VAL A 393 -27.19 -10.91 -6.54
C VAL A 393 -27.77 -11.60 -7.78
N ARG A 394 -27.71 -10.93 -8.92
CA ARG A 394 -27.95 -11.53 -10.24
C ARG A 394 -26.63 -11.67 -11.00
N LEU A 395 -26.41 -12.83 -11.60
CA LEU A 395 -25.28 -13.12 -12.46
C LEU A 395 -25.52 -12.67 -13.91
N THR A 396 -24.46 -12.55 -14.71
CA THR A 396 -24.56 -12.15 -16.13
C THR A 396 -25.27 -13.18 -17.02
N ASN A 397 -25.32 -14.45 -16.63
CA ASN A 397 -26.12 -15.49 -17.30
C ASN A 397 -27.63 -15.42 -16.96
N GLY A 398 -28.03 -14.57 -16.01
CA GLY A 398 -29.42 -14.38 -15.57
C GLY A 398 -29.75 -14.95 -14.19
N ASP A 399 -28.94 -15.89 -13.66
CA ASP A 399 -29.19 -16.58 -12.39
C ASP A 399 -29.32 -15.60 -11.22
N GLU A 400 -30.30 -15.82 -10.34
CA GLU A 400 -30.41 -15.14 -9.05
C GLU A 400 -29.91 -16.02 -7.90
N ILE A 401 -29.13 -15.43 -7.00
CA ILE A 401 -28.70 -16.07 -5.76
C ILE A 401 -29.20 -15.21 -4.60
N ARG A 402 -30.27 -15.69 -3.95
CA ARG A 402 -30.84 -15.10 -2.72
C ARG A 402 -29.82 -15.21 -1.57
N SER A 403 -29.80 -14.20 -0.70
CA SER A 403 -28.78 -14.09 0.34
C SER A 403 -29.24 -13.33 1.57
N SER A 404 -28.83 -13.78 2.76
CA SER A 404 -29.05 -13.02 4.00
C SER A 404 -28.16 -11.77 4.11
N GLY A 405 -27.04 -11.73 3.38
CA GLY A 405 -26.14 -10.57 3.28
C GLY A 405 -25.07 -10.76 2.20
N VAL A 406 -24.74 -9.68 1.48
CA VAL A 406 -23.83 -9.70 0.33
C VAL A 406 -22.53 -8.96 0.66
N VAL A 407 -21.42 -9.69 0.77
CA VAL A 407 -20.06 -9.12 0.91
C VAL A 407 -19.53 -8.78 -0.48
N LEU A 408 -19.21 -7.51 -0.70
CA LEU A 408 -18.80 -7.00 -2.01
C LEU A 408 -17.30 -6.67 -2.02
N ALA A 409 -16.48 -7.65 -2.39
CA ALA A 409 -15.00 -7.64 -2.33
C ALA A 409 -14.32 -7.56 -3.72
N VAL A 410 -15.00 -6.96 -4.70
CA VAL A 410 -14.75 -7.10 -6.15
C VAL A 410 -13.47 -6.45 -6.70
N GLY A 411 -12.75 -5.68 -5.89
CA GLY A 411 -11.59 -4.91 -6.33
C GLY A 411 -11.93 -3.73 -7.24
N HIS A 412 -10.95 -2.84 -7.44
CA HIS A 412 -11.16 -1.51 -8.04
C HIS A 412 -11.15 -1.45 -9.57
N SER A 413 -11.08 -2.61 -10.25
CA SER A 413 -11.23 -2.68 -11.72
C SER A 413 -12.66 -2.97 -12.16
N ALA A 414 -13.59 -3.31 -11.25
CA ALA A 414 -14.96 -3.74 -11.54
C ALA A 414 -15.92 -2.61 -12.01
N ARG A 415 -15.45 -1.74 -12.91
CA ARG A 415 -16.13 -0.52 -13.39
C ARG A 415 -17.59 -0.72 -13.84
N PRO A 416 -17.97 -1.78 -14.58
CA PRO A 416 -19.38 -1.98 -14.97
C PRO A 416 -20.30 -2.15 -13.76
N LEU A 417 -19.83 -2.88 -12.74
CA LEU A 417 -20.58 -3.12 -11.50
C LEU A 417 -20.70 -1.82 -10.67
N TYR A 418 -19.74 -0.90 -10.76
CA TYR A 418 -19.81 0.40 -10.09
C TYR A 418 -20.94 1.27 -10.68
N ARG A 419 -21.15 1.20 -12.00
CA ARG A 419 -22.29 1.87 -12.66
C ARG A 419 -23.62 1.32 -12.18
N THR A 420 -23.78 -0.01 -12.14
CA THR A 420 -25.03 -0.64 -11.68
C THR A 420 -25.28 -0.47 -10.18
N LEU A 421 -24.24 -0.41 -9.34
CA LEU A 421 -24.37 -0.07 -7.92
C LEU A 421 -24.86 1.36 -7.72
N SER A 422 -24.28 2.32 -8.46
CA SER A 422 -24.73 3.72 -8.44
C SER A 422 -26.18 3.85 -8.92
N ALA A 423 -26.56 3.14 -9.99
CA ALA A 423 -27.93 3.13 -10.51
C ALA A 423 -28.93 2.44 -9.57
N ALA A 424 -28.47 1.47 -8.75
CA ALA A 424 -29.26 0.82 -7.70
C ALA A 424 -29.36 1.65 -6.40
N GLY A 425 -28.86 2.90 -6.38
CA GLY A 425 -28.94 3.80 -5.23
C GLY A 425 -27.90 3.56 -4.13
N VAL A 426 -26.86 2.75 -4.39
CA VAL A 426 -25.74 2.59 -3.44
C VAL A 426 -24.91 3.88 -3.43
N HIS A 427 -24.76 4.47 -2.25
CA HIS A 427 -24.01 5.72 -2.06
C HIS A 427 -22.51 5.53 -2.32
N LEU A 428 -22.02 6.21 -3.36
CA LEU A 428 -20.61 6.25 -3.74
C LEU A 428 -20.06 7.65 -3.49
N THR A 429 -18.96 7.76 -2.74
CA THR A 429 -18.18 8.99 -2.60
C THR A 429 -16.98 8.95 -3.54
N ALA A 430 -16.79 9.98 -4.38
CA ALA A 430 -15.59 10.13 -5.20
C ALA A 430 -14.33 10.22 -4.32
N LYS A 431 -13.26 9.49 -4.68
CA LYS A 431 -12.07 9.31 -3.84
C LYS A 431 -10.77 9.62 -4.60
N PRO A 432 -9.91 10.54 -4.10
CA PRO A 432 -8.56 10.75 -4.62
C PRO A 432 -7.75 9.45 -4.80
N PHE A 433 -7.03 9.38 -5.91
CA PHE A 433 -6.15 8.28 -6.31
C PHE A 433 -4.84 8.87 -6.87
N ALA A 434 -4.03 8.07 -7.57
CA ALA A 434 -2.82 8.53 -8.23
C ALA A 434 -2.66 7.87 -9.61
N VAL A 435 -2.07 8.59 -10.56
CA VAL A 435 -1.77 8.10 -11.92
C VAL A 435 -0.29 8.31 -12.24
N GLY A 436 0.26 7.62 -13.23
CA GLY A 436 1.65 7.83 -13.65
C GLY A 436 2.20 6.78 -14.59
N PHE A 437 3.49 6.49 -14.47
CA PHE A 437 4.24 5.64 -15.39
C PHE A 437 4.96 4.51 -14.65
N ARG A 438 5.14 3.35 -15.29
CA ARG A 438 6.12 2.36 -14.84
C ARG A 438 7.52 2.82 -15.26
N ILE A 439 8.31 3.29 -14.30
CA ILE A 439 9.75 3.51 -14.49
C ILE A 439 10.49 2.19 -14.29
N GLU A 440 11.36 1.83 -15.23
CA GLU A 440 12.19 0.63 -15.19
C GLU A 440 13.68 0.97 -15.35
N HIS A 441 14.52 0.25 -14.62
CA HIS A 441 15.98 0.35 -14.58
C HIS A 441 16.61 -1.05 -14.59
N PRO A 442 17.86 -1.21 -15.03
CA PRO A 442 18.66 -2.38 -14.67
C PRO A 442 18.71 -2.55 -13.14
N GLN A 443 18.38 -3.74 -12.62
CA GLN A 443 18.41 -4.01 -11.18
C GLN A 443 19.82 -3.85 -10.61
N SER A 444 20.88 -4.15 -11.39
CA SER A 444 22.27 -3.92 -11.00
C SER A 444 22.59 -2.45 -10.72
N LEU A 445 22.00 -1.52 -11.47
CA LEU A 445 22.13 -0.08 -11.22
C LEU A 445 21.45 0.31 -9.90
N ILE A 446 20.29 -0.26 -9.59
CA ILE A 446 19.60 -0.03 -8.31
C ILE A 446 20.34 -0.68 -7.14
N ASP A 447 20.91 -1.88 -7.31
CA ASP A 447 21.76 -2.55 -6.32
C ASP A 447 23.01 -1.70 -6.02
N GLU A 448 23.68 -1.18 -7.05
CA GLU A 448 24.84 -0.28 -6.89
C GLU A 448 24.47 1.06 -6.24
N ILE A 449 23.37 1.70 -6.65
CA ILE A 449 22.89 2.96 -6.08
C ILE A 449 22.54 2.83 -4.58
N GLN A 450 21.93 1.71 -4.16
CA GLN A 450 21.57 1.51 -2.74
C GLN A 450 22.77 1.04 -1.90
N TYR A 451 23.61 0.15 -2.43
CA TYR A 451 24.60 -0.55 -1.62
C TYR A 451 26.04 -0.11 -1.88
N GLY A 452 26.38 0.22 -3.13
CA GLY A 452 27.75 0.38 -3.63
C GLY A 452 28.24 -0.88 -4.35
N ALA A 453 29.13 -0.74 -5.32
CA ALA A 453 29.53 -1.82 -6.24
C ALA A 453 30.01 -3.12 -5.56
N GLU A 454 30.76 -3.02 -4.46
CA GLU A 454 31.23 -4.19 -3.69
C GLU A 454 30.07 -5.01 -3.09
N ASP A 455 29.14 -4.33 -2.41
CA ASP A 455 27.97 -4.96 -1.80
C ASP A 455 26.93 -5.40 -2.85
N ALA A 456 26.81 -4.68 -3.97
CA ALA A 456 25.93 -5.05 -5.08
C ALA A 456 26.34 -6.40 -5.70
N ALA A 457 27.64 -6.69 -5.81
CA ALA A 457 28.13 -7.96 -6.34
C ALA A 457 27.64 -9.18 -5.52
N VAL A 458 27.47 -9.03 -4.19
CA VAL A 458 27.01 -10.13 -3.32
C VAL A 458 25.48 -10.29 -3.26
N VAL A 459 24.70 -9.50 -4.00
CA VAL A 459 23.23 -9.69 -4.15
C VAL A 459 22.91 -10.89 -5.04
N MET A 460 23.77 -11.20 -6.01
CA MET A 460 23.73 -12.38 -6.88
C MET A 460 22.33 -12.70 -7.48
N ARG A 461 21.61 -11.66 -7.95
CA ARG A 461 20.22 -11.75 -8.46
C ARG A 461 19.27 -12.48 -7.49
N GLY A 462 19.34 -12.10 -6.21
CA GLY A 462 18.47 -12.60 -5.13
C GLY A 462 18.88 -13.93 -4.50
N LYS A 463 19.96 -14.57 -5.00
CA LYS A 463 20.60 -15.73 -4.35
C LYS A 463 21.58 -15.34 -3.24
N GLY A 464 21.95 -14.06 -3.16
CA GLY A 464 22.99 -13.56 -2.27
C GLY A 464 22.58 -13.42 -0.80
N ARG A 465 23.56 -13.14 0.07
CA ARG A 465 23.28 -12.87 1.50
C ARG A 465 22.50 -11.56 1.69
N LEU A 466 22.75 -10.56 0.85
CA LEU A 466 22.04 -9.28 0.86
C LEU A 466 20.72 -9.36 0.05
N PRO A 467 19.65 -8.65 0.48
CA PRO A 467 18.42 -8.57 -0.29
C PRO A 467 18.62 -7.87 -1.64
N VAL A 468 17.74 -8.16 -2.60
CA VAL A 468 17.68 -7.42 -3.88
C VAL A 468 17.21 -6.01 -3.58
N ALA A 469 17.92 -4.99 -4.08
CA ALA A 469 17.81 -3.65 -3.55
C ALA A 469 16.47 -3.00 -3.83
N ASP A 470 15.88 -2.39 -2.80
CA ASP A 470 14.60 -1.70 -2.88
C ASP A 470 14.67 -0.21 -2.54
N TYR A 471 13.75 0.56 -3.12
CA TYR A 471 13.65 2.01 -2.91
C TYR A 471 12.22 2.44 -2.56
N SER A 472 12.14 3.56 -1.84
CA SER A 472 10.89 4.26 -1.54
C SER A 472 11.12 5.77 -1.59
N LEU A 473 10.47 6.40 -2.56
CA LEU A 473 10.64 7.79 -2.98
C LEU A 473 9.31 8.53 -2.82
N VAL A 474 9.37 9.73 -2.22
CA VAL A 474 8.22 10.62 -2.01
C VAL A 474 8.71 12.06 -2.14
N ALA A 475 7.95 12.92 -2.82
CA ALA A 475 8.20 14.34 -2.93
C ALA A 475 6.89 15.16 -2.96
N GLU A 476 6.86 16.27 -2.23
CA GLU A 476 5.86 17.33 -2.41
C GLU A 476 6.38 18.36 -3.41
N VAL A 477 5.85 18.33 -4.63
CA VAL A 477 6.24 19.22 -5.75
C VAL A 477 5.23 20.35 -5.91
N MET A 478 5.61 21.48 -6.52
CA MET A 478 4.67 22.59 -6.68
C MET A 478 3.63 22.24 -7.76
N ASP A 479 2.35 22.45 -7.46
CA ASP A 479 1.22 22.16 -8.35
C ASP A 479 1.10 23.17 -9.51
N ARG A 480 1.67 24.37 -9.32
CA ARG A 480 1.74 25.40 -10.35
C ARG A 480 2.87 25.14 -11.34
N LEU A 481 2.62 25.41 -12.62
CA LEU A 481 3.66 25.66 -13.61
C LEU A 481 4.42 26.95 -13.25
N THR A 482 5.49 26.85 -12.45
CA THR A 482 6.22 28.03 -11.93
C THR A 482 7.17 28.69 -12.95
N THR A 483 6.72 28.84 -14.21
CA THR A 483 7.29 29.81 -15.17
C THR A 483 6.20 30.29 -16.15
N PRO A 484 6.19 31.59 -16.53
CA PRO A 484 5.42 32.05 -17.69
C PRO A 484 5.81 31.32 -18.99
N ALA A 485 7.03 30.82 -19.07
CA ALA A 485 7.52 30.02 -20.19
C ALA A 485 6.74 28.71 -20.38
N ALA A 486 6.31 28.03 -19.32
CA ALA A 486 5.52 26.80 -19.41
C ALA A 486 4.05 27.07 -19.84
N ALA A 487 3.45 28.16 -19.37
CA ALA A 487 2.14 28.61 -19.87
C ALA A 487 2.22 29.02 -21.34
N ALA A 488 3.28 29.73 -21.74
CA ALA A 488 3.55 30.06 -23.14
C ALA A 488 3.88 28.82 -23.99
N ALA A 489 4.47 27.77 -23.42
CA ALA A 489 4.70 26.49 -24.11
C ALA A 489 3.37 25.77 -24.38
N ALA A 490 2.47 25.66 -23.40
CA ALA A 490 1.13 25.09 -23.60
C ALA A 490 0.34 25.85 -24.67
N ALA A 491 0.39 27.20 -24.64
CA ALA A 491 -0.25 28.04 -25.67
C ALA A 491 0.40 27.94 -27.06
N ARG A 492 1.72 27.70 -27.15
CA ARG A 492 2.45 27.51 -28.42
C ARG A 492 2.33 26.11 -29.00
N ALA A 493 2.13 25.10 -28.16
CA ALA A 493 1.95 23.70 -28.57
C ALA A 493 0.58 23.44 -29.24
N GLY A 494 -0.29 24.46 -29.34
CA GLY A 494 -1.59 24.31 -29.98
C GLY A 494 -2.55 23.39 -29.23
N VAL A 495 -2.30 23.15 -27.93
CA VAL A 495 -3.12 22.28 -27.08
C VAL A 495 -4.40 23.02 -26.68
N ALA A 496 -5.31 23.13 -27.66
CA ALA A 496 -6.71 22.95 -27.36
C ALA A 496 -6.87 21.60 -26.63
N ALA A 497 -7.75 21.54 -25.63
CA ALA A 497 -8.09 20.26 -25.05
C ALA A 497 -8.71 19.38 -26.16
N PRO A 498 -8.38 18.07 -26.25
CA PRO A 498 -9.18 17.14 -27.05
C PRO A 498 -10.59 16.94 -26.48
N TRP A 499 -10.90 17.60 -25.37
CA TRP A 499 -12.13 17.55 -24.58
C TRP A 499 -12.95 18.83 -24.72
N SER A 500 -13.45 19.07 -25.92
CA SER A 500 -14.65 19.90 -26.14
C SER A 500 -15.46 19.30 -27.28
N GLU A 501 -16.68 18.85 -27.00
CA GLU A 501 -17.62 18.43 -28.05
C GLU A 501 -18.12 19.65 -28.81
N SER A 502 -17.44 19.98 -29.91
CA SER A 502 -17.97 20.79 -31.01
C SER A 502 -18.08 19.88 -32.23
N ALA A 503 -19.29 19.73 -32.77
CA ALA A 503 -19.64 18.67 -33.72
C ALA A 503 -19.06 18.88 -35.13
N ASP A 504 -17.78 18.50 -35.33
CA ASP A 504 -17.14 18.38 -36.64
C ASP A 504 -16.49 16.99 -36.82
N GLY A 505 -17.07 16.15 -37.67
CA GLY A 505 -16.79 14.70 -37.76
C GLY A 505 -15.40 14.29 -38.29
N ASN A 506 -14.47 15.22 -38.44
CA ASN A 506 -13.25 15.06 -39.22
C ASN A 506 -12.15 14.27 -38.47
N ALA A 507 -12.00 14.47 -37.15
CA ALA A 507 -11.04 13.71 -36.33
C ALA A 507 -11.37 12.21 -36.28
N ALA A 508 -12.67 11.87 -36.19
CA ALA A 508 -13.15 10.49 -36.27
C ALA A 508 -12.91 9.87 -37.66
N GLN A 509 -13.00 10.65 -38.74
CA GLN A 509 -12.65 10.20 -40.09
C GLN A 509 -11.15 9.96 -40.25
N ALA A 510 -10.27 10.82 -39.70
CA ALA A 510 -8.82 10.60 -39.73
C ALA A 510 -8.40 9.31 -39.01
N LEU A 511 -8.97 9.04 -37.83
CA LEU A 511 -8.73 7.79 -37.09
C LEU A 511 -9.30 6.56 -37.83
N ARG A 512 -10.48 6.67 -38.47
CA ARG A 512 -11.04 5.61 -39.32
C ARG A 512 -10.20 5.36 -40.57
N ALA A 513 -9.60 6.39 -41.17
CA ALA A 513 -8.72 6.26 -42.33
C ALA A 513 -7.41 5.52 -41.97
N ALA A 514 -6.83 5.77 -40.79
CA ALA A 514 -5.70 5.00 -40.29
C ALA A 514 -6.06 3.53 -40.01
N ALA A 515 -7.25 3.27 -39.46
CA ALA A 515 -7.74 1.91 -39.21
C ALA A 515 -8.11 1.14 -40.51
N ALA A 516 -8.52 1.83 -41.57
CA ALA A 516 -8.89 1.24 -42.86
C ALA A 516 -7.71 0.65 -43.66
N ALA A 517 -6.47 0.82 -43.18
CA ALA A 517 -5.26 0.26 -43.79
C ALA A 517 -5.07 -1.25 -43.52
N SER A 518 -6.08 -1.96 -43.04
CA SER A 518 -6.14 -3.43 -42.97
C SER A 518 -7.57 -3.95 -43.18
N PRO A 519 -7.76 -5.12 -43.82
CA PRO A 519 -9.03 -5.44 -44.46
C PRO A 519 -10.08 -6.06 -43.52
N GLY A 520 -11.26 -5.44 -43.44
CA GLY A 520 -12.51 -6.15 -43.18
C GLY A 520 -13.51 -5.47 -42.23
N ILE A 521 -14.79 -5.52 -42.64
CA ILE A 521 -16.00 -5.22 -41.86
C ILE A 521 -16.25 -3.73 -41.56
N ALA A 522 -17.46 -3.25 -41.89
CA ALA A 522 -17.90 -1.88 -41.70
C ALA A 522 -19.08 -1.78 -40.69
N PRO A 523 -19.11 -0.77 -39.80
CA PRO A 523 -20.25 -0.49 -38.93
C PRO A 523 -21.26 0.52 -39.56
N PRO A 524 -22.52 0.56 -39.08
CA PRO A 524 -23.57 1.47 -39.58
C PRO A 524 -23.47 2.91 -39.04
N VAL A 525 -24.47 3.74 -39.39
CA VAL A 525 -24.52 5.21 -39.22
C VAL A 525 -25.66 5.67 -38.30
N ASP A 526 -25.75 7.00 -38.12
CA ASP A 526 -26.77 7.80 -37.42
C ASP A 526 -26.79 7.69 -35.88
N GLY A 527 -27.14 8.74 -35.13
CA GLY A 527 -27.46 10.14 -35.48
C GLY A 527 -27.47 11.02 -34.23
N GLY A 528 -27.30 12.34 -34.36
CA GLY A 528 -27.12 13.27 -33.22
C GLY A 528 -28.27 14.26 -33.00
N ALA A 529 -28.34 14.85 -31.80
CA ALA A 529 -29.16 16.02 -31.47
C ALA A 529 -28.62 16.74 -30.22
N ASP A 530 -28.44 18.07 -30.29
CA ASP A 530 -28.10 18.94 -29.17
C ASP A 530 -29.31 19.29 -28.29
N CYS A 531 -29.06 19.69 -27.04
CA CYS A 531 -29.66 20.90 -26.43
C CYS A 531 -29.05 21.20 -25.04
N ALA A 532 -28.79 22.47 -24.72
CA ALA A 532 -28.17 22.91 -23.46
C ALA A 532 -29.05 23.89 -22.67
N ALA A 533 -28.93 23.89 -21.33
CA ALA A 533 -29.47 24.93 -20.43
C ALA A 533 -28.76 24.96 -19.06
N GLU A 534 -28.64 26.16 -18.49
CA GLU A 534 -28.11 26.54 -17.17
C GLU A 534 -29.00 27.68 -16.58
N PRO A 535 -28.79 28.31 -15.39
CA PRO A 535 -27.79 28.11 -14.31
C PRO A 535 -28.37 28.13 -12.85
N SER A 536 -27.48 28.18 -11.83
CA SER A 536 -27.65 28.72 -10.44
C SER A 536 -28.37 27.88 -9.35
N GLY A 537 -28.02 27.95 -8.04
CA GLY A 537 -26.82 28.51 -7.38
C GLY A 537 -26.88 28.70 -5.84
N SER A 538 -25.91 28.14 -5.08
CA SER A 538 -25.54 28.33 -3.64
C SER A 538 -26.62 28.05 -2.56
N GLU A 539 -26.42 27.95 -1.21
CA GLU A 539 -25.33 27.91 -0.19
C GLU A 539 -25.81 26.97 0.98
N GLY A 540 -25.11 26.59 2.07
CA GLY A 540 -23.75 26.84 2.59
C GLY A 540 -23.60 26.50 4.10
N GLY A 541 -22.43 26.02 4.56
CA GLY A 541 -22.08 25.74 5.99
C GLY A 541 -22.48 24.36 6.56
N GLY A 542 -21.84 23.77 7.59
CA GLY A 542 -20.63 24.11 8.37
C GLY A 542 -20.14 22.88 9.18
N ALA A 543 -18.86 22.79 9.59
CA ALA A 543 -18.20 21.50 9.84
C ALA A 543 -17.46 21.30 11.19
N MET A 544 -17.36 20.02 11.57
CA MET A 544 -16.46 19.39 12.55
C MET A 544 -16.16 17.96 12.03
N GLY A 545 -15.00 17.33 12.20
CA GLY A 545 -13.71 17.80 12.74
C GLY A 545 -12.76 16.61 12.95
N GLU A 546 -11.76 16.42 12.08
CA GLU A 546 -10.97 15.16 12.00
C GLU A 546 -9.46 15.44 11.82
N ALA A 547 -8.59 14.62 12.44
CA ALA A 547 -7.16 14.92 12.59
C ALA A 547 -6.20 14.08 11.71
N ALA A 548 -5.35 14.76 10.94
CA ALA A 548 -4.01 14.34 10.52
C ALA A 548 -3.85 13.02 9.71
N ASN A 549 -4.77 12.74 8.78
CA ASN A 549 -4.45 11.95 7.58
C ASN A 549 -3.56 12.81 6.64
N PRO A 550 -2.57 12.29 5.89
CA PRO A 550 -1.90 13.03 4.81
C PRO A 550 -2.83 13.50 3.67
N PHE A 551 -4.09 13.04 3.64
CA PHE A 551 -5.18 13.57 2.82
C PHE A 551 -6.19 14.46 3.60
N SER A 552 -5.93 14.80 4.86
CA SER A 552 -6.77 15.71 5.67
C SER A 552 -6.07 17.05 5.94
N SER A 553 -6.23 17.97 4.99
CA SER A 553 -6.82 19.28 5.27
C SER A 553 -7.23 19.93 3.96
N ALA A 554 -8.40 20.58 3.92
CA ALA A 554 -8.77 21.48 2.82
C ALA A 554 -8.06 22.83 2.96
N SER A 555 -6.72 22.80 3.09
CA SER A 555 -5.87 23.98 2.94
C SER A 555 -5.41 24.08 1.49
N SER A 556 -5.33 25.30 0.96
CA SER A 556 -4.94 25.61 -0.43
C SER A 556 -3.44 25.41 -0.68
N SER A 557 -2.97 24.19 -0.44
CA SER A 557 -1.59 23.79 -0.70
C SER A 557 -1.34 23.71 -2.21
N ASP A 558 -0.55 24.67 -2.70
CA ASP A 558 0.10 24.67 -4.02
C ASP A 558 1.12 23.52 -4.21
N LYS A 559 0.92 22.39 -3.51
CA LYS A 559 1.79 21.23 -3.47
C LYS A 559 1.02 19.98 -3.85
N ARG A 560 1.59 19.16 -4.72
CA ARG A 560 1.08 17.85 -5.12
C ARG A 560 2.05 16.75 -4.67
N GLY A 561 1.50 15.62 -4.21
CA GLY A 561 2.30 14.47 -3.81
C GLY A 561 2.68 13.60 -5.00
N VAL A 562 3.96 13.28 -5.15
CA VAL A 562 4.48 12.31 -6.13
C VAL A 562 5.34 11.27 -5.42
N TYR A 563 5.16 9.99 -5.74
CA TYR A 563 5.80 8.90 -5.02
C TYR A 563 6.01 7.64 -5.88
N SER A 564 6.95 6.79 -5.45
CA SER A 564 7.10 5.43 -5.97
C SER A 564 6.10 4.49 -5.32
N PHE A 565 5.24 3.86 -6.11
CA PHE A 565 4.26 2.86 -5.71
C PHE A 565 4.61 1.49 -6.32
N CYS A 566 4.22 0.41 -5.63
CA CYS A 566 4.37 -0.98 -6.08
C CYS A 566 5.75 -1.33 -6.71
N MET A 567 6.86 -0.80 -6.13
CA MET A 567 8.21 -1.06 -6.61
C MET A 567 8.53 -2.56 -6.52
N CYS A 568 8.78 -3.21 -7.65
CA CYS A 568 9.10 -4.63 -7.76
C CYS A 568 10.59 -4.82 -8.07
N PRO A 569 11.44 -5.15 -7.08
CA PRO A 569 12.85 -5.44 -7.31
C PRO A 569 12.97 -6.79 -8.02
N GLY A 570 13.93 -6.91 -8.94
CA GLY A 570 14.18 -8.12 -9.73
C GLY A 570 12.90 -8.69 -10.34
N GLY A 571 12.06 -7.80 -10.88
CA GLY A 571 10.70 -8.05 -11.36
C GLY A 571 10.51 -7.87 -12.86
N GLN A 572 9.27 -7.60 -13.25
CA GLN A 572 8.84 -7.31 -14.62
C GLN A 572 7.58 -6.42 -14.61
N ILE A 573 7.43 -5.57 -15.61
CA ILE A 573 6.20 -4.84 -15.92
C ILE A 573 5.20 -5.81 -16.57
N VAL A 574 3.93 -5.65 -16.25
CA VAL A 574 2.82 -6.47 -16.77
C VAL A 574 1.63 -5.60 -17.14
N SER A 575 0.82 -6.04 -18.09
CA SER A 575 -0.45 -5.38 -18.39
C SER A 575 -1.53 -5.82 -17.40
N THR A 576 -2.33 -4.86 -16.95
CA THR A 576 -3.56 -5.01 -16.16
C THR A 576 -4.77 -4.46 -16.92
N SER A 577 -4.69 -4.40 -18.25
CA SER A 577 -5.84 -4.17 -19.14
C SER A 577 -6.90 -5.24 -18.92
N THR A 578 -8.17 -4.81 -19.00
CA THR A 578 -9.34 -5.67 -18.84
C THR A 578 -10.26 -5.65 -20.07
N ASN A 579 -9.89 -4.92 -21.14
CA ASN A 579 -10.38 -5.06 -22.50
C ASN A 579 -9.29 -4.59 -23.51
N GLU A 580 -9.53 -4.74 -24.81
CA GLU A 580 -8.57 -4.43 -25.89
C GLU A 580 -8.45 -2.92 -26.23
N GLN A 581 -9.39 -2.09 -25.77
CA GLN A 581 -9.45 -0.64 -26.06
C GLN A 581 -8.67 0.21 -25.03
N GLU A 582 -8.20 -0.42 -23.95
CA GLU A 582 -7.59 0.25 -22.80
C GLU A 582 -6.22 -0.36 -22.50
N LEU A 583 -5.25 0.48 -22.13
CA LEU A 583 -3.96 0.05 -21.62
C LEU A 583 -3.81 0.45 -20.16
N CYS A 584 -3.70 -0.53 -19.27
CA CYS A 584 -3.18 -0.31 -17.92
C CYS A 584 -1.98 -1.23 -17.66
N LEU A 585 -1.02 -0.75 -16.88
CA LEU A 585 0.15 -1.49 -16.43
C LEU A 585 0.14 -1.74 -14.91
N ASN A 586 0.96 -2.70 -14.49
CA ASN A 586 1.43 -2.87 -13.12
C ASN A 586 2.83 -3.54 -13.14
N GLY A 587 3.30 -4.04 -12.00
CA GLY A 587 4.56 -4.76 -11.89
C GLY A 587 4.49 -5.92 -10.91
N MET A 588 5.29 -6.95 -11.18
CA MET A 588 5.37 -8.16 -10.36
C MET A 588 6.80 -8.68 -10.22
N SER A 589 7.04 -9.51 -9.21
CA SER A 589 8.26 -10.31 -9.08
C SER A 589 7.92 -11.75 -8.70
N PHE A 590 8.82 -12.67 -9.02
CA PHE A 590 8.85 -14.00 -8.43
C PHE A 590 9.51 -13.95 -7.04
N SER A 591 9.29 -14.99 -6.23
CA SER A 591 9.78 -15.11 -4.84
C SER A 591 11.27 -14.80 -4.67
N ARG A 592 12.08 -15.15 -5.67
CA ARG A 592 13.54 -14.94 -5.70
C ARG A 592 13.98 -13.55 -6.15
N ARG A 593 13.10 -12.71 -6.72
CA ARG A 593 13.42 -11.38 -7.29
C ARG A 593 14.67 -11.42 -8.18
N ASN A 594 14.69 -12.36 -9.13
CA ASN A 594 15.90 -12.72 -9.89
C ASN A 594 15.89 -12.26 -11.36
N SER A 595 14.96 -11.39 -11.76
CA SER A 595 15.03 -10.67 -13.03
C SER A 595 16.22 -9.70 -13.05
N ILE A 596 16.59 -9.23 -14.24
CA ILE A 596 17.61 -8.17 -14.40
C ILE A 596 17.02 -6.75 -14.27
N TRP A 597 15.72 -6.63 -13.99
CA TRP A 597 14.96 -5.38 -14.01
C TRP A 597 14.42 -4.99 -12.63
N ALA A 598 14.53 -3.71 -12.29
CA ALA A 598 13.82 -3.07 -11.19
C ALA A 598 12.76 -2.13 -11.79
N ASN A 599 11.52 -2.16 -11.30
CA ASN A 599 10.52 -1.17 -11.72
C ASN A 599 9.62 -0.66 -10.60
N ALA A 600 9.11 0.56 -10.74
CA ALA A 600 8.09 1.14 -9.87
C ALA A 600 7.02 1.83 -10.71
N ALA A 601 5.81 1.95 -10.18
CA ALA A 601 4.91 2.98 -10.62
C ALA A 601 5.39 4.31 -10.02
N LEU A 602 5.87 5.24 -10.83
CA LEU A 602 6.13 6.63 -10.46
C LEU A 602 4.81 7.40 -10.65
N VAL A 603 4.12 7.71 -9.55
CA VAL A 603 2.73 8.20 -9.58
C VAL A 603 2.54 9.53 -8.86
N VAL A 604 1.67 10.35 -9.42
CA VAL A 604 1.25 11.67 -8.95
C VAL A 604 -0.19 11.61 -8.46
N ALA A 605 -0.46 12.21 -7.30
CA ALA A 605 -1.78 12.26 -6.70
C ALA A 605 -2.75 13.11 -7.54
N VAL A 606 -3.96 12.59 -7.74
CA VAL A 606 -5.06 13.22 -8.50
C VAL A 606 -6.11 13.75 -7.51
N ARG A 607 -6.65 14.94 -7.81
CA ARG A 607 -7.55 15.77 -7.01
C ARG A 607 -8.88 15.97 -7.76
N PRO A 608 -10.00 16.30 -7.07
CA PRO A 608 -11.28 16.63 -7.73
C PRO A 608 -11.17 17.68 -8.85
N SER A 609 -10.31 18.69 -8.64
CA SER A 609 -9.98 19.70 -9.65
C SER A 609 -9.52 19.14 -11.01
N ASP A 610 -8.93 17.95 -11.03
CA ASP A 610 -8.33 17.37 -12.24
C ASP A 610 -9.37 16.60 -13.08
N TRP A 611 -10.48 16.15 -12.47
CA TRP A 611 -11.60 15.49 -13.15
C TRP A 611 -12.89 16.33 -13.14
N ALA A 612 -12.84 17.60 -12.71
CA ALA A 612 -14.01 18.48 -12.58
C ALA A 612 -14.88 18.56 -13.85
N HIS A 613 -14.27 18.51 -15.03
CA HIS A 613 -14.94 18.50 -16.33
C HIS A 613 -15.80 17.24 -16.59
N LEU A 614 -15.63 16.18 -15.79
CA LEU A 614 -16.39 14.93 -15.84
C LEU A 614 -17.46 14.84 -14.73
N GLU A 615 -17.45 15.74 -13.74
CA GLU A 615 -18.35 15.65 -12.57
C GLU A 615 -19.82 15.91 -12.95
N GLN A 616 -20.10 16.77 -13.92
CA GLN A 616 -21.47 17.03 -14.40
C GLN A 616 -22.12 15.80 -15.06
N GLN A 617 -21.33 15.00 -15.80
CA GLN A 617 -21.83 13.84 -16.56
C GLN A 617 -21.78 12.54 -15.75
N HIS A 618 -20.85 12.41 -14.81
CA HIS A 618 -20.55 11.14 -14.13
C HIS A 618 -20.62 11.19 -12.59
N GLY A 619 -20.76 12.39 -12.00
CA GLY A 619 -20.87 12.57 -10.55
C GLY A 619 -19.76 11.85 -9.77
N ALA A 620 -20.14 11.00 -8.82
CA ALA A 620 -19.20 10.21 -8.03
C ALA A 620 -18.28 9.28 -8.85
N LEU A 621 -18.62 8.97 -10.10
CA LEU A 621 -17.81 8.14 -11.00
C LEU A 621 -16.81 8.95 -11.86
N ALA A 622 -16.78 10.28 -11.79
CA ALA A 622 -15.89 11.11 -12.63
C ALA A 622 -14.40 10.71 -12.56
N GLY A 623 -13.89 10.43 -11.35
CA GLY A 623 -12.52 9.93 -11.17
C GLY A 623 -12.28 8.53 -11.74
N MET A 624 -13.33 7.72 -11.98
CA MET A 624 -13.25 6.43 -12.67
C MET A 624 -13.18 6.61 -14.19
N GLU A 625 -13.88 7.61 -14.74
CA GLU A 625 -13.80 7.95 -16.16
C GLU A 625 -12.46 8.57 -16.52
N LEU A 626 -11.87 9.42 -15.67
CA LEU A 626 -10.50 9.94 -15.88
C LEU A 626 -9.45 8.82 -15.96
N GLN A 627 -9.66 7.69 -15.27
CA GLN A 627 -8.81 6.51 -15.46
C GLN A 627 -9.03 5.85 -16.84
N LEU A 628 -10.27 5.72 -17.28
CA LEU A 628 -10.60 5.18 -18.62
C LEU A 628 -10.06 6.07 -19.74
N GLU A 629 -10.09 7.39 -19.55
CA GLU A 629 -9.52 8.39 -20.46
C GLU A 629 -8.02 8.13 -20.68
N TYR A 630 -7.22 8.16 -19.61
CA TYR A 630 -5.77 7.95 -19.70
C TYR A 630 -5.39 6.54 -20.15
N GLU A 631 -6.18 5.51 -19.82
CA GLU A 631 -5.95 4.14 -20.32
C GLU A 631 -6.23 4.01 -21.82
N ARG A 632 -7.25 4.71 -22.35
CA ARG A 632 -7.53 4.76 -23.79
C ARG A 632 -6.49 5.59 -24.54
N ALA A 633 -6.10 6.74 -24.00
CA ALA A 633 -5.02 7.57 -24.55
C ALA A 633 -3.68 6.82 -24.55
N GLY A 634 -3.38 6.07 -23.49
CA GLY A 634 -2.22 5.18 -23.42
C GLY A 634 -2.27 4.04 -24.44
N ALA A 635 -3.44 3.43 -24.66
CA ALA A 635 -3.61 2.43 -25.72
C ALA A 635 -3.38 3.03 -27.11
N ALA A 636 -3.95 4.21 -27.39
CA ALA A 636 -3.78 4.90 -28.67
C ALA A 636 -2.31 5.30 -28.92
N MET A 637 -1.62 5.88 -27.94
CA MET A 637 -0.18 6.18 -28.02
C MET A 637 0.69 4.93 -28.23
N GLY A 638 0.26 3.77 -27.71
CA GLY A 638 0.93 2.49 -27.93
C GLY A 638 0.70 1.85 -29.30
N GLY A 639 -0.23 2.38 -30.12
CA GLY A 639 -0.68 1.73 -31.34
C GLY A 639 -1.64 0.55 -31.11
N PHE A 640 -2.36 0.57 -29.98
CA PHE A 640 -3.26 -0.49 -29.50
C PHE A 640 -2.55 -1.85 -29.35
N ASN A 641 -3.31 -2.96 -29.43
CA ASN A 641 -2.79 -4.33 -29.39
C ASN A 641 -1.94 -4.65 -28.13
N PHE A 642 -2.19 -3.95 -27.02
CA PHE A 642 -1.45 -4.02 -25.75
C PHE A 642 0.04 -3.66 -25.80
N THR A 643 0.51 -3.04 -26.89
CA THR A 643 1.87 -2.47 -26.95
C THR A 643 1.93 -1.24 -26.03
N ALA A 644 2.99 -1.12 -25.20
CA ALA A 644 3.10 -0.01 -24.27
C ALA A 644 3.79 1.21 -24.91
N PRO A 645 3.22 2.43 -24.82
CA PRO A 645 3.95 3.64 -25.13
C PRO A 645 5.06 3.85 -24.10
N VAL A 646 6.27 4.17 -24.56
CA VAL A 646 7.45 4.36 -23.72
C VAL A 646 8.25 5.60 -24.11
N GLN A 647 8.98 6.15 -23.12
CA GLN A 647 9.89 7.27 -23.31
C GLN A 647 11.08 7.12 -22.34
N ARG A 648 12.32 7.34 -22.79
CA ARG A 648 13.48 7.37 -21.89
C ARG A 648 13.28 8.48 -20.85
N VAL A 649 13.74 8.26 -19.63
CA VAL A 649 13.51 9.20 -18.52
C VAL A 649 14.15 10.56 -18.79
N THR A 650 15.30 10.59 -19.48
CA THR A 650 15.99 11.81 -19.92
C THR A 650 15.19 12.62 -20.94
N ASP A 651 14.67 11.97 -21.98
CA ASP A 651 13.82 12.60 -23.00
C ASP A 651 12.47 13.09 -22.42
N PHE A 652 11.89 12.36 -21.46
CA PHE A 652 10.73 12.84 -20.69
C PHE A 652 11.07 14.06 -19.83
N MET A 653 12.31 14.12 -19.33
CA MET A 653 12.79 15.25 -18.54
C MET A 653 13.06 16.51 -19.37
N SER A 654 13.50 16.40 -20.63
CA SER A 654 13.64 17.52 -21.56
C SER A 654 12.31 17.90 -22.24
N GLY A 655 11.48 16.91 -22.59
CA GLY A 655 10.21 17.08 -23.30
C GLY A 655 10.33 16.83 -24.80
N ASP A 656 11.15 15.86 -25.19
CA ASP A 656 11.43 15.48 -26.58
C ASP A 656 10.99 14.02 -26.82
N LEU A 657 10.61 13.65 -28.04
CA LEU A 657 10.33 12.23 -28.37
C LEU A 657 11.63 11.40 -28.30
N SER A 658 11.59 10.18 -27.74
CA SER A 658 12.75 9.28 -27.71
C SER A 658 13.11 8.76 -29.10
N VAL A 659 14.05 9.45 -29.76
CA VAL A 659 14.62 9.05 -31.06
C VAL A 659 15.70 7.97 -30.89
N GLY A 660 15.82 7.09 -31.87
CA GLY A 660 16.83 6.03 -31.92
C GLY A 660 16.50 4.80 -31.06
N PRO A 661 17.49 3.94 -30.77
CA PRO A 661 17.27 2.72 -29.98
C PRO A 661 16.76 3.03 -28.56
N LEU A 662 15.74 2.28 -28.15
CA LEU A 662 15.25 2.28 -26.77
C LEU A 662 16.04 1.26 -25.93
N PRO A 663 16.16 1.46 -24.60
CA PRO A 663 16.54 0.41 -23.67
C PRO A 663 15.65 -0.82 -23.85
N SER A 664 16.23 -2.01 -23.66
CA SER A 664 15.40 -3.23 -23.55
C SER A 664 14.51 -3.18 -22.30
N SER A 665 13.36 -3.83 -22.37
CA SER A 665 12.30 -3.78 -21.34
C SER A 665 11.90 -5.18 -20.89
N SER A 666 11.39 -5.30 -19.67
CA SER A 666 10.75 -6.52 -19.17
C SER A 666 9.36 -6.78 -19.75
N TYR A 667 8.74 -5.77 -20.37
CA TYR A 667 7.35 -5.80 -20.83
C TYR A 667 7.18 -6.63 -22.11
N ARG A 668 6.72 -7.89 -21.95
CA ARG A 668 6.67 -8.89 -23.03
C ARG A 668 5.66 -8.62 -24.16
N LEU A 669 4.71 -7.72 -23.99
CA LEU A 669 3.76 -7.34 -25.07
C LEU A 669 4.33 -6.26 -26.00
N GLY A 670 5.60 -5.88 -25.83
CA GLY A 670 6.31 -4.96 -26.72
C GLY A 670 6.06 -3.49 -26.39
N VAL A 671 6.99 -2.64 -26.83
CA VAL A 671 7.04 -1.22 -26.50
C VAL A 671 7.17 -0.37 -27.77
N LEU A 672 6.61 0.84 -27.74
CA LEU A 672 6.66 1.81 -28.84
C LEU A 672 7.10 3.17 -28.32
N SER A 673 8.05 3.84 -28.98
CA SER A 673 8.47 5.19 -28.59
C SER A 673 7.32 6.19 -28.77
N ALA A 674 6.96 6.91 -27.72
CA ALA A 674 5.81 7.81 -27.69
C ALA A 674 6.07 9.03 -26.76
N PRO A 675 5.39 10.18 -27.00
CA PRO A 675 5.57 11.38 -26.18
C PRO A 675 4.77 11.27 -24.87
N LEU A 676 5.23 10.43 -23.93
CA LEU A 676 4.57 10.26 -22.62
C LEU A 676 4.45 11.58 -21.83
N HIS A 677 5.29 12.56 -22.10
CA HIS A 677 5.22 13.92 -21.56
C HIS A 677 4.00 14.75 -22.05
N GLU A 678 3.24 14.25 -23.02
CA GLU A 678 1.96 14.84 -23.49
C GLU A 678 0.73 14.10 -22.94
N LEU A 679 0.91 12.90 -22.36
CA LEU A 679 -0.18 11.97 -22.06
C LEU A 679 -1.04 12.33 -20.82
N TYR A 680 -0.45 13.02 -19.84
CA TYR A 680 -1.17 13.53 -18.67
C TYR A 680 -1.27 15.05 -18.71
N ALA A 681 -2.34 15.58 -18.12
CA ALA A 681 -2.58 17.02 -18.01
C ALA A 681 -1.32 17.77 -17.50
N PRO A 682 -0.97 18.94 -18.04
CA PRO A 682 0.32 19.60 -17.78
C PRO A 682 0.76 19.74 -16.30
N PRO A 683 -0.14 20.01 -15.32
CA PRO A 683 0.23 20.04 -13.90
C PRO A 683 0.71 18.67 -13.38
N LEU A 684 0.09 17.57 -13.81
CA LEU A 684 0.47 16.21 -13.43
C LEU A 684 1.85 15.85 -14.04
N THR A 685 2.08 16.21 -15.30
CA THR A 685 3.34 15.94 -15.99
C THR A 685 4.52 16.74 -15.40
N GLU A 686 4.38 18.05 -15.17
CA GLU A 686 5.48 18.81 -14.54
C GLU A 686 5.66 18.47 -13.05
N ALA A 687 4.62 17.99 -12.35
CA ALA A 687 4.78 17.39 -11.03
C ALA A 687 5.69 16.14 -11.06
N LEU A 688 5.47 15.22 -12.02
CA LEU A 688 6.33 14.04 -12.22
C LEU A 688 7.77 14.45 -12.56
N ARG A 689 7.96 15.45 -13.44
CA ARG A 689 9.29 15.97 -13.83
C ARG A 689 9.99 16.65 -12.64
N GLN A 690 9.29 17.46 -11.84
CA GLN A 690 9.84 18.02 -10.58
C GLN A 690 10.25 16.93 -9.58
N ALA A 691 9.52 15.82 -9.51
CA ALA A 691 9.82 14.72 -8.60
C ALA A 691 11.07 13.95 -9.03
N LEU A 692 11.21 13.65 -10.32
CA LEU A 692 12.44 13.05 -10.89
C LEU A 692 13.69 13.88 -10.57
N ARG A 693 13.64 15.22 -10.74
CA ARG A 693 14.72 16.16 -10.34
C ARG A 693 15.04 16.16 -8.83
N ARG A 694 14.20 15.57 -7.98
CA ARG A 694 14.44 15.38 -6.54
C ARG A 694 14.88 13.96 -6.21
N PHE A 695 14.36 12.97 -6.95
CA PHE A 695 14.69 11.57 -6.76
C PHE A 695 16.12 11.25 -7.24
N ASP A 696 16.57 11.80 -8.36
CA ASP A 696 17.97 11.68 -8.78
C ASP A 696 18.95 12.33 -7.78
N ARG A 697 18.61 13.48 -7.21
CA ARG A 697 19.43 14.10 -6.14
C ARG A 697 19.53 13.26 -4.87
N ARG A 698 18.59 12.33 -4.64
CA ARG A 698 18.59 11.36 -3.52
C ARG A 698 19.24 10.02 -3.92
N LEU A 699 19.07 9.60 -5.16
CA LEU A 699 19.56 8.37 -5.78
C LEU A 699 20.24 8.74 -7.10
N ARG A 700 21.53 9.10 -7.06
CA ARG A 700 22.24 9.65 -8.23
C ARG A 700 22.35 8.61 -9.33
N GLY A 701 21.94 8.97 -10.55
CA GLY A 701 21.85 8.04 -11.68
C GLY A 701 20.46 7.38 -11.83
N PHE A 702 19.47 7.79 -11.03
CA PHE A 702 18.08 7.35 -11.19
C PHE A 702 17.41 7.99 -12.41
N VAL A 703 17.92 9.16 -12.86
CA VAL A 703 17.66 9.70 -14.20
C VAL A 703 18.86 9.36 -15.08
N THR A 704 18.66 8.50 -16.08
CA THR A 704 19.69 8.00 -17.01
C THR A 704 19.04 7.57 -18.33
N GLU A 705 19.83 7.49 -19.41
CA GLU A 705 19.40 6.94 -20.71
C GLU A 705 18.97 5.47 -20.63
N GLU A 706 19.51 4.71 -19.67
CA GLU A 706 19.15 3.31 -19.41
C GLU A 706 17.78 3.15 -18.73
N ALA A 707 17.13 4.25 -18.33
CA ALA A 707 15.87 4.22 -17.60
C ALA A 707 14.69 4.54 -18.52
N LEU A 708 13.63 3.73 -18.44
CA LEU A 708 12.50 3.77 -19.38
C LEU A 708 11.17 3.94 -18.64
N LEU A 709 10.41 4.98 -18.98
CA LEU A 709 9.02 5.16 -18.56
C LEU A 709 8.09 4.39 -19.50
N HIS A 710 7.06 3.77 -18.95
CA HIS A 710 6.01 3.05 -19.69
C HIS A 710 4.62 3.56 -19.25
N GLY A 711 3.78 3.90 -20.22
CA GLY A 711 2.39 4.34 -20.00
C GLY A 711 1.39 3.17 -20.03
N VAL A 712 0.32 3.13 -19.22
CA VAL A 712 -0.01 4.01 -18.07
C VAL A 712 -0.30 3.17 -16.82
N GLU A 713 -0.02 3.74 -15.65
CA GLU A 713 -0.46 3.17 -14.37
C GLU A 713 -1.45 4.11 -13.69
N THR A 714 -2.74 3.84 -13.93
CA THR A 714 -3.90 4.59 -13.43
C THR A 714 -4.55 3.93 -12.21
N ARG A 715 -4.49 2.60 -12.15
CA ARG A 715 -5.21 1.75 -11.18
C ARG A 715 -4.38 1.55 -9.91
N THR A 716 -4.08 2.63 -9.19
CA THR A 716 -3.27 2.61 -7.95
C THR A 716 -4.06 2.40 -6.66
N SER A 717 -5.37 2.70 -6.67
CA SER A 717 -6.38 2.39 -5.65
C SER A 717 -7.77 2.66 -6.23
N ALA A 718 -8.86 2.43 -5.49
CA ALA A 718 -10.20 2.78 -5.98
C ALA A 718 -10.39 4.30 -6.18
N PRO A 719 -11.00 4.73 -7.30
CA PRO A 719 -11.41 6.12 -7.53
C PRO A 719 -12.69 6.51 -6.78
N VAL A 720 -13.31 5.56 -6.06
CA VAL A 720 -14.52 5.75 -5.25
C VAL A 720 -14.37 5.07 -3.88
N ARG A 721 -15.22 5.46 -2.93
CA ARG A 721 -15.51 4.74 -1.70
C ARG A 721 -16.98 4.35 -1.70
N MET A 722 -17.29 3.10 -1.37
CA MET A 722 -18.67 2.61 -1.21
C MET A 722 -19.07 2.79 0.25
N ASP A 723 -19.91 3.77 0.56
CA ASP A 723 -20.07 4.19 1.95
C ASP A 723 -20.77 3.13 2.81
N ARG A 724 -20.08 2.73 3.87
CA ARG A 724 -20.52 1.77 4.88
C ARG A 724 -20.28 2.30 6.28
N ASP A 725 -21.15 1.94 7.22
CA ASP A 725 -20.96 2.23 8.64
C ASP A 725 -19.68 1.54 9.17
N THR A 726 -19.00 2.20 10.10
CA THR A 726 -17.71 1.73 10.63
C THR A 726 -17.85 0.60 11.65
N ALA A 727 -18.97 0.49 12.37
CA ALA A 727 -19.17 -0.59 13.35
C ALA A 727 -19.65 -1.87 12.67
N THR A 728 -20.77 -1.79 11.95
CA THR A 728 -21.46 -2.92 11.30
C THR A 728 -20.87 -3.30 9.94
N CYS A 729 -20.04 -2.45 9.33
CA CYS A 729 -19.54 -2.60 7.96
C CYS A 729 -20.62 -2.71 6.87
N GLN A 730 -21.89 -2.42 7.19
CA GLN A 730 -23.01 -2.43 6.26
C GLN A 730 -23.13 -1.10 5.52
N SER A 731 -23.53 -1.12 4.24
CA SER A 731 -23.67 0.10 3.44
C SER A 731 -24.72 1.05 4.03
N VAL A 732 -24.39 2.35 4.12
CA VAL A 732 -25.24 3.38 4.74
C VAL A 732 -26.55 3.67 3.96
N SER A 733 -26.67 3.12 2.76
CA SER A 733 -27.75 3.36 1.79
C SER A 733 -28.40 2.08 1.26
N MET A 734 -27.81 0.92 1.55
CA MET A 734 -28.25 -0.38 1.03
C MET A 734 -28.08 -1.45 2.11
N PRO A 735 -29.02 -1.56 3.07
CA PRO A 735 -29.01 -2.61 4.08
C PRO A 735 -28.86 -4.00 3.47
N GLY A 736 -28.15 -4.90 4.15
CA GLY A 736 -27.78 -6.22 3.61
C GLY A 736 -26.55 -6.24 2.68
N LEU A 737 -26.11 -5.10 2.14
CA LEU A 737 -24.84 -4.99 1.40
C LEU A 737 -23.68 -4.63 2.33
N PHE A 738 -22.54 -5.32 2.19
CA PHE A 738 -21.33 -5.11 3.00
C PHE A 738 -20.12 -4.86 2.07
N PRO A 739 -19.83 -3.59 1.72
CA PRO A 739 -18.68 -3.23 0.88
C PRO A 739 -17.35 -3.58 1.55
N ALA A 740 -16.42 -4.23 0.83
CA ALA A 740 -15.18 -4.75 1.40
C ALA A 740 -13.92 -4.46 0.57
N GLY A 741 -12.79 -4.33 1.27
CA GLY A 741 -11.45 -4.27 0.71
C GLY A 741 -11.17 -3.03 -0.15
N GLU A 742 -10.30 -3.22 -1.13
CA GLU A 742 -9.76 -2.12 -1.93
C GLU A 742 -10.76 -1.56 -2.94
N GLY A 743 -11.67 -2.39 -3.47
CA GLY A 743 -12.74 -1.93 -4.36
C GLY A 743 -13.70 -0.95 -3.67
N ALA A 744 -14.11 -1.26 -2.44
CA ALA A 744 -14.94 -0.39 -1.62
C ALA A 744 -14.19 0.84 -1.06
N GLY A 745 -12.87 0.94 -1.26
CA GLY A 745 -12.04 2.06 -0.82
C GLY A 745 -11.48 1.95 0.62
N TYR A 746 -11.61 0.80 1.28
CA TYR A 746 -11.18 0.58 2.69
C TYR A 746 -9.81 -0.10 2.83
N ALA A 747 -9.19 -0.53 1.74
CA ALA A 747 -7.84 -1.09 1.71
C ALA A 747 -7.01 -0.54 0.54
N GLY A 748 -5.71 -0.86 0.53
CA GLY A 748 -4.76 -0.47 -0.53
C GLY A 748 -3.60 -1.47 -0.63
N GLY A 749 -3.91 -2.72 -0.95
CA GLY A 749 -2.96 -3.84 -0.95
C GLY A 749 -3.33 -5.04 -0.07
N ILE A 750 -2.68 -6.18 -0.34
CA ILE A 750 -3.04 -7.53 0.11
C ILE A 750 -3.38 -7.62 1.60
N MET A 751 -2.47 -7.20 2.49
CA MET A 751 -2.66 -7.33 3.94
C MET A 751 -3.81 -6.46 4.47
N SER A 752 -3.95 -5.22 4.00
CA SER A 752 -5.07 -4.37 4.38
C SER A 752 -6.41 -4.93 3.88
N ALA A 753 -6.43 -5.52 2.68
CA ALA A 753 -7.64 -6.12 2.12
C ALA A 753 -8.03 -7.40 2.87
N ALA A 754 -7.06 -8.26 3.22
CA ALA A 754 -7.30 -9.45 4.04
C ALA A 754 -7.82 -9.13 5.45
N VAL A 755 -7.24 -8.13 6.13
CA VAL A 755 -7.71 -7.67 7.44
C VAL A 755 -9.11 -7.06 7.37
N ASP A 756 -9.41 -6.29 6.32
CA ASP A 756 -10.77 -5.78 6.09
C ASP A 756 -11.76 -6.93 5.81
N GLY A 757 -11.32 -7.95 5.08
CA GLY A 757 -12.09 -9.19 4.85
C GLY A 757 -12.48 -9.90 6.14
N LEU A 758 -11.52 -10.13 7.05
CA LEU A 758 -11.80 -10.71 8.37
C LEU A 758 -12.87 -9.92 9.12
N ARG A 759 -12.67 -8.60 9.26
CA ARG A 759 -13.59 -7.67 9.94
C ARG A 759 -15.00 -7.69 9.34
N VAL A 760 -15.11 -7.70 8.01
CA VAL A 760 -16.42 -7.75 7.34
C VAL A 760 -17.09 -9.11 7.54
N GLY A 761 -16.35 -10.22 7.48
CA GLY A 761 -16.90 -11.54 7.78
C GLY A 761 -17.43 -11.67 9.21
N GLU A 762 -16.69 -11.13 10.19
CA GLU A 762 -17.10 -11.04 11.60
C GLU A 762 -18.36 -10.18 11.78
N ALA A 763 -18.40 -9.00 11.16
CA ALA A 763 -19.54 -8.09 11.26
C ALA A 763 -20.81 -8.65 10.59
N VAL A 764 -20.67 -9.38 9.48
CA VAL A 764 -21.80 -10.10 8.84
C VAL A 764 -22.29 -11.24 9.74
N ALA A 765 -21.38 -12.04 10.31
CA ALA A 765 -21.78 -13.12 11.23
C ALA A 765 -22.54 -12.56 12.46
N ALA A 766 -22.06 -11.46 13.04
CA ALA A 766 -22.74 -10.77 14.15
C ALA A 766 -24.12 -10.22 13.75
N HIS A 767 -24.25 -9.60 12.57
CA HIS A 767 -25.53 -9.10 12.03
C HIS A 767 -26.55 -10.23 11.81
N LEU A 768 -26.11 -11.38 11.29
CA LEU A 768 -26.99 -12.52 11.06
C LEU A 768 -27.41 -13.23 12.35
N LEU A 769 -26.57 -13.23 13.39
CA LEU A 769 -26.98 -13.67 14.72
C LEU A 769 -28.05 -12.72 15.28
N ALA A 770 -27.80 -11.41 15.28
CA ALA A 770 -28.72 -10.40 15.81
C ALA A 770 -30.05 -10.25 15.05
N LEU A 771 -30.18 -10.82 13.84
CA LEU A 771 -31.45 -10.92 13.08
C LEU A 771 -32.24 -12.22 13.36
N ALA A 772 -31.71 -13.10 14.21
CA ALA A 772 -32.30 -14.39 14.57
C ALA A 772 -32.59 -14.52 16.09
N ASP A 773 -32.63 -13.38 16.78
CA ASP A 773 -33.19 -13.16 18.13
C ASP A 773 -34.43 -12.23 18.02
#